data_AF-A0A0Q9SSE8-F1
#
_entry.id   AF-A0A0Q9SSE8-F1
#
_cell.length_a   1.000
_cell.length_b   1.000
_cell.length_c   1.000
_cell.angle_alpha   90.00
_cell.angle_beta   90.00
_cell.angle_gamma   90.00
#
_symmetry.space_group_name_H-M   'P 1'
#
loop_
_entity.id
_entity.type
_entity.pdbx_description
1 polymer ?
#
loop_
_entity_poly.entity_id
_entity_poly.type
_entity_poly.pdbx_seq_one_letter_code
_entity_poly.pdbx_strand_id
1 'polypeptide(L)'
;MRYDVRPLDSIRSIKVKLGLLVAVTVTVASVLAVVGTRAGLSPWATVPVAVLAALGVTQLLARGMTSPLREMTNAAQRMATGDYSQRVHATSRDEVGELARAFNRMAATLELVDRQRRDLVANVSHELRTPISALQAVLENLVDGVSEPGPEELRLALAQTERLGRLVNDLLDLSRVEEGVTPLRVKEIRLADFLTEAVAQARVDGLRYAVTVEPETLTVPADPDRLHQLLANLIDNASRHSPSGGLVQVSAEAAGGDVLVAVADEGPGIAASDRRAVFERFTTSAAHNSGTGLGLAISRWVAQLHGGSIAVADSDRGCRINVLLPTDADRPTTTKEPVMSTLTPPAPLPESPPTPPRDSLASWWPDAPRRRPAIVTAALVTGAAAAIVIPDRSEGLGTALVFAAVVGTVFAARTAVGAQPRWSWRDGLDAAIVAMLLATLVLRDAEWITILCLLAGLALVAVNSTRARSVVGLLATAAAVPLASLRGLPWLGRTLKPRTSVAAWLPAARTALVSVVLLLVFGALFASADALFASWVDSVTPDITWNDLPARVVLALFIAAGTLAAAYVSMAPPTVDRLQLPLRPSRRQFEWLAPVTVVNAVFLLFLVAQATALFGGHAYLQRTTGLTYADYVHEGFGQLTVATILTVTVVAWAARKATPGRTRDLALGLLCAMTIVVVVSALHRMHLYEEAYGFTRLRLLVSVFEGWIGVVVLLVMAAGVVKARGWLVPMAVRLGAVGLLGLAVFNPDLYIAEQNLARPDSTIGTDYVYLANLSTDAYPAIWKLPQEPFACVTGTGELSRPSGDDWLEWNLGRARARGLLAERPIATSEPAGDVCHPTR
;
A
#
# COMPACT_ATOMS: atom_id res chain seq x y z
N MET A 1 -25.20 -14.42 3.52
CA MET A 1 -24.74 -13.02 3.51
C MET A 1 -23.52 -12.92 4.42
N ARG A 2 -22.32 -12.64 3.88
CA ARG A 2 -21.16 -12.28 4.71
C ARG A 2 -21.31 -10.79 5.01
N TYR A 3 -21.44 -10.42 6.29
CA TYR A 3 -21.39 -9.02 6.71
C TYR A 3 -19.99 -8.50 6.42
N ASP A 4 -19.82 -7.82 5.29
CA ASP A 4 -18.58 -7.14 4.94
C ASP A 4 -18.55 -5.84 5.77
N VAL A 5 -18.02 -5.94 7.00
CA VAL A 5 -17.99 -4.81 7.93
C VAL A 5 -17.03 -3.76 7.38
N ARG A 6 -17.56 -2.58 7.01
CA ARG A 6 -16.79 -1.44 6.48
C ARG A 6 -16.84 -0.26 7.45
N PRO A 7 -16.17 -0.35 8.62
CA PRO A 7 -16.30 0.63 9.69
C PRO A 7 -15.74 2.02 9.32
N LEU A 8 -14.94 2.10 8.26
CA LEU A 8 -14.23 3.32 7.84
C LEU A 8 -14.93 4.09 6.71
N ASP A 9 -16.09 3.66 6.21
CA ASP A 9 -16.74 4.27 5.03
C ASP A 9 -17.10 5.75 5.22
N SER A 10 -17.27 6.20 6.46
CA SER A 10 -17.57 7.59 6.82
C SER A 10 -16.39 8.57 6.61
N ILE A 11 -15.17 8.06 6.55
CA ILE A 11 -13.94 8.88 6.47
C ILE A 11 -13.72 9.33 5.03
N ARG A 12 -13.49 10.64 4.85
CA ARG A 12 -13.42 11.31 3.53
C ARG A 12 -12.06 11.26 2.83
N SER A 13 -11.01 10.73 3.45
CA SER A 13 -9.70 10.58 2.81
C SER A 13 -9.04 9.27 3.15
N ILE A 14 -8.50 8.59 2.14
CA ILE A 14 -7.75 7.35 2.25
C ILE A 14 -6.48 7.52 3.10
N LYS A 15 -5.85 8.70 3.07
CA LYS A 15 -4.70 9.02 3.92
C LYS A 15 -5.09 9.03 5.39
N VAL A 16 -6.26 9.60 5.72
CA VAL A 16 -6.81 9.61 7.08
C VAL A 16 -7.19 8.20 7.52
N LYS A 17 -7.77 7.37 6.63
CA LYS A 17 -8.04 5.95 6.93
C LYS A 17 -6.75 5.19 7.26
N LEU A 18 -5.68 5.39 6.47
CA LEU A 18 -4.39 4.75 6.71
C LEU A 18 -3.74 5.24 8.01
N GLY A 19 -3.83 6.54 8.30
CA GLY A 19 -3.37 7.11 9.57
C GLY A 19 -4.14 6.55 10.77
N LEU A 20 -5.47 6.46 10.68
CA LEU A 20 -6.32 5.89 11.73
C LEU A 20 -6.05 4.40 11.92
N LEU A 21 -5.83 3.64 10.84
CA LEU A 21 -5.42 2.24 10.91
C LEU A 21 -4.16 2.08 11.77
N VAL A 22 -3.11 2.86 11.49
CA VAL A 22 -1.86 2.82 12.25
C VAL A 22 -2.10 3.25 13.70
N ALA A 23 -2.82 4.35 13.92
CA ALA A 23 -3.09 4.87 15.26
C ALA A 23 -3.88 3.87 16.12
N VAL A 24 -4.95 3.26 15.59
CA VAL A 24 -5.76 2.25 16.31
C VAL A 24 -4.92 1.01 16.59
N THR A 25 -4.12 0.55 15.64
CA THR A 25 -3.27 -0.63 15.80
C THR A 25 -2.23 -0.43 16.90
N VAL A 26 -1.54 0.71 16.89
CA VAL A 26 -0.56 1.08 17.94
C VAL A 26 -1.25 1.26 19.29
N THR A 27 -2.40 1.93 19.33
CA THR A 27 -3.15 2.15 20.59
C THR A 27 -3.62 0.83 21.20
N VAL A 28 -4.18 -0.09 20.40
CA VAL A 28 -4.61 -1.41 20.86
C VAL A 28 -3.41 -2.21 21.40
N ALA A 29 -2.28 -2.22 20.68
CA ALA A 29 -1.08 -2.89 21.14
C ALA A 29 -0.56 -2.32 22.46
N SER A 30 -0.48 -0.99 22.58
CA SER A 30 0.00 -0.30 23.79
C SER A 30 -0.93 -0.50 24.98
N VAL A 31 -2.25 -0.42 24.79
CA VAL A 31 -3.23 -0.65 25.87
C VAL A 31 -3.15 -2.09 26.35
N LEU A 32 -3.08 -3.07 25.43
CA LEU A 32 -2.92 -4.48 25.82
C LEU A 32 -1.60 -4.71 26.55
N ALA A 33 -0.51 -4.08 26.11
CA ALA A 33 0.77 -4.12 26.81
C ALA A 33 0.69 -3.59 28.25
N VAL A 34 0.09 -2.40 28.44
CA VAL A 34 -0.04 -1.77 29.76
C VAL A 34 -1.02 -2.53 30.67
N VAL A 35 -2.13 -3.01 30.13
CA VAL A 35 -3.11 -3.79 30.90
C VAL A 35 -2.51 -5.12 31.32
N GLY A 36 -1.79 -5.81 30.44
CA GLY A 36 -1.13 -7.06 30.78
C GLY A 36 -0.09 -6.89 31.87
N THR A 37 0.78 -5.87 31.79
CA THR A 37 1.77 -5.61 32.84
C THR A 37 1.11 -5.24 34.17
N ARG A 38 0.03 -4.45 34.17
CA ARG A 38 -0.73 -4.13 35.39
C ARG A 38 -1.49 -5.32 35.98
N ALA A 39 -1.90 -6.28 35.15
CA ALA A 39 -2.54 -7.51 35.58
C ALA A 39 -1.54 -8.55 36.12
N GLY A 40 -0.24 -8.20 36.20
CA GLY A 40 0.81 -9.13 36.61
C GLY A 40 1.15 -10.19 35.57
N LEU A 41 0.66 -10.06 34.33
CA LEU A 41 1.04 -10.96 33.25
C LEU A 41 2.47 -10.68 32.81
N SER A 42 3.24 -11.75 32.61
CA SER A 42 4.60 -11.65 32.09
C SER A 42 4.65 -10.89 30.75
N PRO A 43 5.68 -10.07 30.50
CA PRO A 43 5.91 -9.43 29.19
C PRO A 43 5.90 -10.43 28.03
N TRP A 44 6.40 -11.64 28.26
CA TRP A 44 6.43 -12.73 27.29
C TRP A 44 5.04 -13.24 26.88
N ALA A 45 4.04 -13.14 27.76
CA ALA A 45 2.66 -13.45 27.44
C ALA A 45 1.95 -12.26 26.79
N THR A 46 2.21 -11.05 27.29
CA THR A 46 1.48 -9.85 26.90
C THR A 46 1.85 -9.36 25.49
N VAL A 47 3.14 -9.37 25.13
CA VAL A 47 3.61 -8.88 23.82
C VAL A 47 3.01 -9.67 22.64
N PRO A 48 3.04 -11.02 22.64
CA PRO A 48 2.38 -11.82 21.61
C PRO A 48 0.89 -11.52 21.45
N VAL A 49 0.14 -11.41 22.56
CA VAL A 49 -1.29 -11.11 22.55
C VAL A 49 -1.53 -9.73 21.94
N ALA A 50 -0.76 -8.73 22.36
CA ALA A 50 -0.84 -7.37 21.82
C ALA A 50 -0.58 -7.34 20.31
N VAL A 51 0.45 -8.06 19.83
CA VAL A 51 0.78 -8.14 18.40
C VAL A 51 -0.30 -8.86 17.60
N LEU A 52 -0.84 -9.98 18.10
CA LEU A 52 -1.90 -10.72 17.42
C LEU A 52 -3.21 -9.91 17.34
N ALA A 53 -3.57 -9.23 18.42
CA ALA A 53 -4.71 -8.33 18.43
C ALA A 53 -4.53 -7.16 17.45
N ALA A 54 -3.34 -6.55 17.44
CA ALA A 54 -2.97 -5.50 16.50
C ALA A 54 -3.07 -5.96 15.03
N LEU A 55 -2.56 -7.16 14.71
CA LEU A 55 -2.70 -7.77 13.38
C LEU A 55 -4.15 -8.06 13.01
N GLY A 56 -4.95 -8.59 13.95
CA GLY A 56 -6.38 -8.86 13.74
C GLY A 56 -7.17 -7.60 13.43
N VAL A 57 -6.96 -6.55 14.22
CA VAL A 57 -7.56 -5.22 14.03
C VAL A 57 -7.12 -4.63 12.70
N THR A 58 -5.82 -4.70 12.39
CA THR A 58 -5.27 -4.22 11.11
C THR A 58 -5.95 -4.89 9.93
N GLN A 59 -6.08 -6.23 9.97
CA GLN A 59 -6.66 -7.00 8.88
C GLN A 59 -8.15 -6.75 8.70
N LEU A 60 -8.89 -6.56 9.81
CA LEU A 60 -10.30 -6.22 9.77
C LEU A 60 -10.53 -4.85 9.12
N LEU A 61 -9.76 -3.84 9.51
CA LEU A 61 -9.83 -2.49 8.96
C LEU A 61 -9.35 -2.44 7.49
N ALA A 62 -8.25 -3.13 7.16
CA ALA A 62 -7.68 -3.16 5.81
C ALA A 62 -8.58 -3.87 4.78
N ARG A 63 -9.34 -4.89 5.19
CA ARG A 63 -10.34 -5.54 4.34
C ARG A 63 -11.39 -4.55 3.84
N GLY A 64 -11.89 -3.68 4.71
CA GLY A 64 -12.87 -2.65 4.33
C GLY A 64 -12.34 -1.66 3.28
N MET A 65 -11.03 -1.37 3.30
CA MET A 65 -10.40 -0.47 2.33
C MET A 65 -10.09 -1.12 0.98
N THR A 66 -9.78 -2.42 0.97
CA THR A 66 -9.30 -3.13 -0.24
C THR A 66 -10.42 -3.85 -1.00
N SER A 67 -11.51 -4.22 -0.34
CA SER A 67 -12.67 -4.90 -0.93
C SER A 67 -13.26 -4.13 -2.13
N PRO A 68 -13.53 -2.80 -2.05
CA PRO A 68 -14.11 -2.05 -3.17
C PRO A 68 -13.22 -2.05 -4.43
N LEU A 69 -11.90 -1.92 -4.26
CA LEU A 69 -10.97 -1.93 -5.40
C LEU A 69 -10.99 -3.28 -6.14
N ARG A 70 -11.15 -4.37 -5.39
CA ARG A 70 -11.25 -5.72 -5.96
C ARG A 70 -12.59 -5.93 -6.66
N GLU A 71 -13.68 -5.43 -6.11
CA GLU A 71 -14.99 -5.40 -6.78
C GLU A 71 -14.91 -4.63 -8.10
N MET A 72 -14.30 -3.45 -8.12
CA MET A 72 -14.10 -2.65 -9.33
C MET A 72 -13.27 -3.38 -10.39
N THR A 73 -12.19 -4.05 -9.98
CA THR A 73 -11.33 -4.81 -10.90
C THR A 73 -12.13 -5.95 -11.56
N ASN A 74 -12.92 -6.69 -10.77
CA ASN A 74 -13.76 -7.76 -11.29
C ASN A 74 -14.87 -7.22 -12.20
N ALA A 75 -15.49 -6.08 -11.85
CA ALA A 75 -16.50 -5.43 -12.67
C ALA A 75 -15.91 -4.97 -14.02
N ALA A 76 -14.71 -4.38 -14.01
CA ALA A 76 -14.01 -3.96 -15.23
C ALA A 76 -13.67 -5.15 -16.14
N GLN A 77 -13.21 -6.27 -15.58
CA GLN A 77 -12.95 -7.49 -16.35
C GLN A 77 -14.22 -8.04 -17.02
N ARG A 78 -15.37 -8.00 -16.33
CA ARG A 78 -16.66 -8.41 -16.92
C ARG A 78 -17.17 -7.44 -17.99
N MET A 79 -16.94 -6.14 -17.80
CA MET A 79 -17.25 -5.15 -18.84
C MET A 79 -16.40 -5.36 -20.10
N ALA A 80 -15.14 -5.81 -19.96
CA ALA A 80 -14.30 -6.18 -21.10
C ALA A 80 -14.89 -7.35 -21.91
N THR A 81 -15.67 -8.23 -21.27
CA THR A 81 -16.42 -9.30 -21.93
C THR A 81 -17.81 -8.88 -22.43
N GLY A 82 -18.18 -7.60 -22.34
CA GLY A 82 -19.45 -7.06 -22.85
C GLY A 82 -20.61 -6.98 -21.86
N ASP A 83 -20.40 -7.32 -20.59
CA ASP A 83 -21.43 -7.18 -19.54
C ASP A 83 -21.34 -5.80 -18.87
N TYR A 84 -22.15 -4.85 -19.35
CA TYR A 84 -22.24 -3.47 -18.82
C TYR A 84 -23.25 -3.30 -17.69
N SER A 85 -23.97 -4.36 -17.29
CA SER A 85 -25.03 -4.29 -16.25
C SER A 85 -24.47 -4.20 -14.83
N GLN A 86 -23.21 -4.60 -14.66
CA GLN A 86 -22.50 -4.61 -13.39
C GLN A 86 -22.41 -3.22 -12.77
N ARG A 87 -22.62 -3.15 -11.46
CA ARG A 87 -22.46 -1.93 -10.65
C ARG A 87 -21.60 -2.22 -9.43
N VAL A 88 -20.76 -1.26 -9.08
CA VAL A 88 -19.91 -1.31 -7.89
C VAL A 88 -20.58 -0.54 -6.76
N HIS A 89 -20.55 -1.08 -5.54
CA HIS A 89 -21.09 -0.39 -4.37
C HIS A 89 -20.21 0.81 -3.98
N ALA A 90 -20.71 2.02 -4.18
CA ALA A 90 -20.01 3.27 -3.86
C ALA A 90 -20.40 3.82 -2.47
N THR A 91 -20.25 3.01 -1.42
CA THR A 91 -20.62 3.39 -0.04
C THR A 91 -19.61 4.34 0.61
N SER A 92 -18.34 4.27 0.20
CA SER A 92 -17.27 5.07 0.77
C SER A 92 -17.37 6.56 0.38
N ARG A 93 -16.96 7.45 1.29
CA ARG A 93 -16.90 8.90 1.08
C ARG A 93 -15.51 9.43 0.73
N ASP A 94 -14.55 8.54 0.53
CA ASP A 94 -13.17 8.87 0.16
C ASP A 94 -12.95 8.86 -1.37
N GLU A 95 -11.68 8.98 -1.77
CA GLU A 95 -11.22 8.96 -3.16
C GLU A 95 -11.60 7.63 -3.86
N VAL A 96 -11.69 6.52 -3.12
CA VAL A 96 -12.14 5.21 -3.65
C VAL A 96 -13.64 5.23 -3.95
N GLY A 97 -14.43 5.87 -3.08
CA GLY A 97 -15.86 6.08 -3.31
C GLY A 97 -16.15 6.99 -4.50
N GLU A 98 -15.34 8.03 -4.70
CA GLU A 98 -15.42 8.89 -5.88
C GLU A 98 -15.10 8.11 -7.17
N LEU A 99 -14.05 7.29 -7.14
CA LEU A 99 -13.71 6.39 -8.25
C LEU A 99 -14.84 5.42 -8.56
N ALA A 100 -15.47 4.81 -7.54
CA ALA A 100 -16.61 3.91 -7.72
C ALA A 100 -17.82 4.62 -8.36
N ARG A 101 -18.10 5.87 -7.96
CA ARG A 101 -19.15 6.69 -8.61
C ARG A 101 -18.82 7.01 -10.06
N ALA A 102 -17.57 7.38 -10.36
CA ALA A 102 -17.12 7.63 -11.72
C ALA A 102 -17.23 6.38 -12.61
N PHE A 103 -16.84 5.22 -12.08
CA PHE A 103 -16.97 3.93 -12.76
C PHE A 103 -18.43 3.58 -13.09
N ASN A 104 -19.35 3.73 -12.14
CA ASN A 104 -20.76 3.46 -12.37
C ASN A 104 -21.39 4.39 -13.42
N ARG A 105 -20.96 5.67 -13.49
CA ARG A 105 -21.38 6.58 -14.56
C ARG A 105 -20.92 6.09 -15.93
N MET A 106 -19.66 5.71 -16.05
CA MET A 106 -19.10 5.15 -17.30
C MET A 106 -19.84 3.86 -17.71
N ALA A 107 -20.11 2.96 -16.78
CA ALA A 107 -20.84 1.72 -17.05
C ALA A 107 -22.27 2.00 -17.54
N ALA A 108 -22.98 2.96 -16.94
CA ALA A 108 -24.31 3.36 -17.39
C ALA A 108 -24.29 3.99 -18.80
N THR A 109 -23.29 4.80 -19.12
CA THR A 109 -23.12 5.37 -20.47
C THR A 109 -22.87 4.27 -21.51
N LEU A 110 -22.00 3.30 -21.22
CA LEU A 110 -21.72 2.20 -22.13
C LEU A 110 -22.96 1.31 -22.36
N GLU A 111 -23.72 1.01 -21.31
CA GLU A 111 -24.96 0.26 -21.43
C GLU A 111 -26.03 0.99 -22.26
N LEU A 112 -26.08 2.33 -22.19
CA LEU A 112 -26.97 3.12 -23.04
C LEU A 112 -26.56 3.03 -24.52
N VAL A 113 -25.27 3.22 -24.81
CA VAL A 113 -24.74 3.16 -26.18
C VAL A 113 -24.94 1.77 -26.79
N ASP A 114 -24.69 0.71 -26.02
CA ASP A 114 -24.86 -0.66 -26.49
C ASP A 114 -26.33 -1.00 -26.77
N ARG A 115 -27.27 -0.50 -25.95
CA ARG A 115 -28.70 -0.62 -26.23
C ARG A 115 -29.09 0.11 -27.53
N GLN A 116 -28.68 1.37 -27.68
CA GLN A 116 -28.94 2.16 -28.89
C GLN A 116 -28.40 1.48 -30.16
N ARG A 117 -27.21 0.88 -30.09
CA ARG A 117 -26.62 0.12 -31.19
C ARG A 117 -27.48 -1.10 -31.56
N ARG A 118 -27.95 -1.87 -30.56
CA ARG A 118 -28.79 -3.06 -30.80
C ARG A 118 -30.13 -2.67 -31.41
N ASP A 119 -30.77 -1.62 -30.90
CA ASP A 119 -32.05 -1.12 -31.41
C ASP A 119 -31.92 -0.64 -32.86
N LEU A 120 -30.82 0.06 -33.20
CA LEU A 120 -30.51 0.45 -34.58
C LEU A 120 -30.39 -0.77 -35.50
N VAL A 121 -29.61 -1.77 -35.11
CA VAL A 121 -29.42 -2.99 -35.92
C VAL A 121 -30.74 -3.74 -36.11
N ALA A 122 -31.56 -3.82 -35.06
CA ALA A 122 -32.87 -4.47 -35.11
C ALA A 122 -33.82 -3.74 -36.08
N ASN A 123 -33.91 -2.41 -35.98
CA ASN A 123 -34.78 -1.59 -36.81
C ASN A 123 -34.34 -1.62 -38.29
N VAL A 124 -33.04 -1.46 -38.57
CA VAL A 124 -32.50 -1.55 -39.93
C VAL A 124 -32.78 -2.91 -40.55
N SER A 125 -32.61 -3.99 -39.78
CA SER A 125 -32.92 -5.35 -40.25
C SER A 125 -34.39 -5.53 -40.58
N HIS A 126 -35.30 -4.93 -39.80
CA HIS A 126 -36.74 -5.01 -40.01
C HIS A 126 -37.18 -4.24 -41.26
N GLU A 127 -36.67 -3.01 -41.43
CA GLU A 127 -37.00 -2.14 -42.57
C GLU A 127 -36.44 -2.65 -43.90
N LEU A 128 -35.30 -3.36 -43.90
CA LEU A 128 -34.76 -4.01 -45.09
C LEU A 128 -35.52 -5.30 -45.45
N ARG A 129 -35.95 -6.09 -44.45
CA ARG A 129 -36.61 -7.38 -44.68
C ARG A 129 -37.93 -7.24 -45.43
N THR A 130 -38.72 -6.22 -45.10
CA THR A 130 -40.06 -6.00 -45.67
C THR A 130 -40.05 -5.83 -47.20
N PRO A 131 -39.29 -4.87 -47.78
CA PRO A 131 -39.23 -4.71 -49.24
C PRO A 131 -38.56 -5.90 -49.94
N ILE A 132 -37.58 -6.55 -49.31
CA ILE A 132 -36.93 -7.76 -49.86
C ILE A 132 -37.95 -8.90 -49.97
N SER A 133 -38.75 -9.13 -48.92
CA SER A 133 -39.76 -10.19 -48.92
C SER A 133 -40.87 -9.90 -49.95
N ALA A 134 -41.26 -8.63 -50.10
CA ALA A 134 -42.23 -8.22 -51.12
C ALA A 134 -41.69 -8.42 -52.54
N LEU A 135 -40.44 -8.03 -52.80
CA LEU A 135 -39.77 -8.26 -54.08
C LEU A 135 -39.65 -9.76 -54.38
N GLN A 136 -39.27 -10.57 -53.38
CA GLN A 136 -39.18 -12.01 -53.51
C GLN A 136 -40.54 -12.63 -53.85
N ALA A 137 -41.63 -12.24 -53.17
CA ALA A 137 -42.96 -12.74 -53.47
C ALA A 137 -43.42 -12.42 -54.91
N VAL A 138 -43.11 -11.22 -55.41
CA VAL A 138 -43.40 -10.84 -56.81
C VAL A 138 -42.61 -11.71 -57.78
N LEU A 139 -41.31 -11.92 -57.52
CA LEU A 139 -40.45 -12.74 -58.38
C LEU A 139 -40.79 -14.23 -58.32
N GLU A 140 -41.17 -14.77 -57.16
CA GLU A 140 -41.62 -16.15 -56.99
C GLU A 140 -42.90 -16.42 -57.78
N ASN A 141 -43.90 -15.53 -57.70
CA ASN A 141 -45.14 -15.66 -58.49
C ASN A 141 -44.88 -15.69 -60.01
N LEU A 142 -43.90 -14.92 -60.47
CA LEU A 142 -43.49 -14.91 -61.88
C LEU A 142 -42.77 -16.21 -62.28
N VAL A 143 -41.91 -16.75 -61.40
CA VAL A 143 -41.16 -17.98 -61.65
C VAL A 143 -42.06 -19.22 -61.60
N ASP A 144 -43.00 -19.27 -60.65
CA ASP A 144 -43.93 -20.38 -60.46
C ASP A 144 -45.07 -20.40 -61.50
N GLY A 145 -45.13 -19.38 -62.37
CA GLY A 145 -46.17 -19.25 -63.41
C GLY A 145 -47.55 -18.88 -62.86
N VAL A 146 -47.62 -18.41 -61.61
CA VAL A 146 -48.85 -17.90 -60.99
C VAL A 146 -49.23 -16.55 -61.59
N SER A 147 -48.24 -15.75 -61.99
CA SER A 147 -48.39 -14.48 -62.70
C SER A 147 -47.62 -14.50 -64.03
N GLU A 148 -48.17 -13.90 -65.08
CA GLU A 148 -47.44 -13.73 -66.34
C GLU A 148 -46.41 -12.59 -66.20
N PRO A 149 -45.24 -12.66 -66.86
CA PRO A 149 -44.25 -11.59 -66.86
C PRO A 149 -44.71 -10.39 -67.70
N GLY A 150 -45.68 -9.65 -67.14
CA GLY A 150 -46.26 -8.45 -67.70
C GLY A 150 -45.51 -7.17 -67.30
N PRO A 151 -45.77 -6.06 -68.00
CA PRO A 151 -45.20 -4.76 -67.67
C PRO A 151 -45.63 -4.22 -66.29
N GLU A 152 -46.71 -4.72 -65.69
CA GLU A 152 -47.14 -4.28 -64.35
C GLU A 152 -46.33 -4.94 -63.23
N GLU A 153 -46.13 -6.26 -63.29
CA GLU A 153 -45.33 -7.04 -62.33
C GLU A 153 -43.86 -6.60 -62.33
N LEU A 154 -43.30 -6.34 -63.52
CA LEU A 154 -41.94 -5.79 -63.66
C LEU A 154 -41.81 -4.38 -63.09
N ARG A 155 -42.84 -3.52 -63.23
CA ARG A 155 -42.86 -2.20 -62.60
C ARG A 155 -42.97 -2.30 -61.08
N LEU A 156 -43.73 -3.27 -60.55
CA LEU A 156 -43.84 -3.51 -59.12
C LEU A 156 -42.48 -3.96 -58.53
N ALA A 157 -41.79 -4.88 -59.20
CA ALA A 157 -40.45 -5.31 -58.82
C ALA A 157 -39.42 -4.16 -58.89
N LEU A 158 -39.49 -3.34 -59.94
CA LEU A 158 -38.64 -2.16 -60.09
C LEU A 158 -38.89 -1.16 -58.95
N ALA A 159 -40.15 -0.86 -58.65
CA ALA A 159 -40.53 0.06 -57.57
C ALA A 159 -40.04 -0.42 -56.18
N GLN A 160 -40.06 -1.73 -55.90
CA GLN A 160 -39.48 -2.28 -54.66
C GLN A 160 -37.95 -2.14 -54.64
N THR A 161 -37.29 -2.33 -55.77
CA THR A 161 -35.82 -2.19 -55.88
C THR A 161 -35.39 -0.72 -55.69
N GLU A 162 -36.11 0.23 -56.29
CA GLU A 162 -35.90 1.66 -56.10
C GLU A 162 -36.17 2.11 -54.66
N ARG A 163 -37.19 1.53 -54.00
CA ARG A 163 -37.46 1.77 -52.57
C ARG A 163 -36.32 1.26 -51.69
N LEU A 164 -35.78 0.08 -51.96
CA LEU A 164 -34.63 -0.47 -51.25
C LEU A 164 -33.38 0.40 -51.46
N GLY A 165 -33.13 0.85 -52.69
CA GLY A 165 -32.02 1.74 -53.02
C GLY A 165 -32.08 3.07 -52.26
N ARG A 166 -33.27 3.68 -52.16
CA ARG A 166 -33.48 4.89 -51.33
C ARG A 166 -33.17 4.63 -49.85
N LEU A 167 -33.68 3.53 -49.28
CA LEU A 167 -33.45 3.20 -47.87
C LEU A 167 -31.97 2.94 -47.55
N VAL A 168 -31.22 2.31 -48.47
CA VAL A 168 -29.77 2.10 -48.32
C VAL A 168 -29.03 3.43 -48.39
N ASN A 169 -29.39 4.32 -49.32
CA ASN A 169 -28.78 5.65 -49.42
C ASN A 169 -29.06 6.50 -48.17
N ASP A 170 -30.29 6.48 -47.65
CA ASP A 170 -30.67 7.15 -46.41
C ASP A 170 -29.83 6.64 -45.21
N LEU A 171 -29.58 5.33 -45.14
CA LEU A 171 -28.74 4.72 -44.10
C LEU A 171 -27.26 5.11 -44.23
N LEU A 172 -26.74 5.16 -45.46
CA LEU A 172 -25.35 5.58 -45.74
C LEU A 172 -25.14 7.06 -45.44
N ASP A 173 -26.11 7.91 -45.77
CA ASP A 173 -26.10 9.32 -45.38
C ASP A 173 -26.07 9.43 -43.85
N LEU A 174 -26.93 8.69 -43.13
CA LEU A 174 -26.94 8.65 -41.66
C LEU A 174 -25.61 8.18 -41.06
N SER A 175 -24.97 7.16 -41.64
CA SER A 175 -23.65 6.69 -41.15
C SER A 175 -22.57 7.75 -41.30
N ARG A 176 -22.56 8.49 -42.43
CA ARG A 176 -21.59 9.58 -42.68
C ARG A 176 -21.79 10.76 -41.74
N VAL A 177 -23.03 10.96 -41.28
CA VAL A 177 -23.38 11.94 -40.25
C VAL A 177 -22.72 11.61 -38.92
N GLU A 178 -22.84 10.36 -38.45
CA GLU A 178 -22.35 9.93 -37.14
C GLU A 178 -20.83 9.99 -37.02
N GLU A 179 -20.11 9.89 -38.15
CA GLU A 179 -18.66 10.04 -38.18
C GLU A 179 -18.20 11.51 -38.17
N GLY A 180 -19.10 12.48 -38.39
CA GLY A 180 -18.77 13.92 -38.38
C GLY A 180 -17.94 14.41 -39.57
N VAL A 181 -17.91 13.66 -40.68
CA VAL A 181 -16.89 13.82 -41.75
C VAL A 181 -17.35 14.66 -42.95
N THR A 182 -18.52 15.30 -42.93
CA THR A 182 -19.01 16.01 -44.13
C THR A 182 -18.84 17.53 -44.02
N PRO A 183 -17.79 18.15 -44.61
CA PRO A 183 -17.72 19.60 -44.73
C PRO A 183 -18.81 20.11 -45.68
N LEU A 184 -19.56 21.14 -45.24
CA LEU A 184 -20.56 21.81 -46.08
C LEU A 184 -19.90 22.61 -47.19
N ARG A 185 -20.47 22.57 -48.39
CA ARG A 185 -20.09 23.43 -49.52
C ARG A 185 -21.01 24.63 -49.58
N VAL A 186 -20.88 25.51 -48.60
CA VAL A 186 -21.74 26.69 -48.44
C VAL A 186 -21.57 27.66 -49.62
N LYS A 187 -22.68 28.08 -50.21
CA LYS A 187 -22.80 29.14 -51.22
C LYS A 187 -23.97 30.05 -50.86
N GLU A 188 -23.92 31.31 -51.30
CA GLU A 188 -25.09 32.19 -51.23
C GLU A 188 -26.15 31.73 -52.24
N ILE A 189 -27.33 31.36 -51.74
CA ILE A 189 -28.45 30.87 -52.54
C ILE A 189 -29.58 31.90 -52.48
N ARG A 190 -30.08 32.32 -53.65
CA ARG A 190 -31.31 33.12 -53.74
C ARG A 190 -32.53 32.21 -53.59
N LEU A 191 -33.31 32.41 -52.53
CA LEU A 191 -34.38 31.48 -52.15
C LEU A 191 -35.55 31.46 -53.12
N ALA A 192 -35.87 32.58 -53.79
CA ALA A 192 -36.93 32.64 -54.79
C ALA A 192 -36.71 31.63 -55.93
N ASP A 193 -35.50 31.63 -56.52
CA ASP A 193 -35.13 30.71 -57.59
C ASP A 193 -35.10 29.26 -57.09
N PHE A 194 -34.47 29.06 -55.93
CA PHE A 194 -34.22 27.72 -55.38
C PHE A 194 -35.50 27.00 -54.93
N LEU A 195 -36.43 27.70 -54.26
CA LEU A 195 -37.71 27.12 -53.84
C LEU A 195 -38.62 26.83 -55.04
N THR A 196 -38.58 27.70 -56.07
CA THR A 196 -39.33 27.49 -57.31
C THR A 196 -38.84 26.25 -58.04
N GLU A 197 -37.52 26.06 -58.12
CA GLU A 197 -36.91 24.86 -58.70
C GLU A 197 -37.23 23.59 -57.89
N ALA A 198 -37.10 23.64 -56.57
CA ALA A 198 -37.40 22.50 -55.69
C ALA A 198 -38.87 22.05 -55.82
N VAL A 199 -39.82 23.00 -55.87
CA VAL A 199 -41.23 22.70 -56.10
C VAL A 199 -41.49 22.16 -57.50
N ALA A 200 -40.83 22.70 -58.53
CA ALA A 200 -40.98 22.20 -59.90
C ALA A 200 -40.54 20.73 -60.04
N GLN A 201 -39.48 20.33 -59.33
CA GLN A 201 -38.95 18.96 -59.37
C GLN A 201 -39.76 17.97 -58.52
N ALA A 202 -40.40 18.44 -57.44
CA ALA A 202 -41.17 17.60 -56.51
C ALA A 202 -42.69 17.64 -56.73
N ARG A 203 -43.16 18.22 -57.84
CA ARG A 203 -44.58 18.32 -58.19
C ARG A 203 -45.20 16.95 -58.46
N VAL A 204 -46.33 16.69 -57.82
CA VAL A 204 -47.18 15.50 -58.08
C VAL A 204 -48.46 15.93 -58.77
N ASP A 205 -48.87 15.18 -59.79
CA ASP A 205 -50.11 15.43 -60.52
C ASP A 205 -51.33 15.35 -59.59
N GLY A 206 -52.22 16.35 -59.67
CA GLY A 206 -53.44 16.42 -58.86
C GLY A 206 -53.34 17.27 -57.58
N LEU A 207 -52.20 17.93 -57.32
CA LEU A 207 -52.02 18.90 -56.23
C LEU A 207 -51.71 20.30 -56.76
N ARG A 208 -52.02 21.33 -55.96
CA ARG A 208 -51.67 22.73 -56.24
C ARG A 208 -50.45 23.11 -55.41
N TYR A 209 -49.54 23.87 -55.99
CA TYR A 209 -48.32 24.33 -55.30
C TYR A 209 -48.19 25.85 -55.42
N ALA A 210 -47.90 26.52 -54.30
CA ALA A 210 -47.65 27.95 -54.24
C ALA A 210 -46.30 28.22 -53.57
N VAL A 211 -45.51 29.13 -54.15
CA VAL A 211 -44.23 29.58 -53.60
C VAL A 211 -44.34 31.08 -53.26
N THR A 212 -43.96 31.45 -52.05
CA THR A 212 -43.99 32.86 -51.59
C THR A 212 -42.70 33.21 -50.87
N VAL A 213 -41.96 34.21 -51.34
CA VAL A 213 -40.69 34.62 -50.72
C VAL A 213 -40.71 36.11 -50.43
N GLU A 214 -40.51 36.49 -49.17
CA GLU A 214 -40.55 37.88 -48.72
C GLU A 214 -39.28 38.26 -47.92
N PRO A 215 -38.48 39.24 -48.39
CA PRO A 215 -38.50 39.88 -49.70
C PRO A 215 -38.02 38.95 -50.83
N GLU A 216 -38.40 39.21 -52.08
CA GLU A 216 -38.02 38.36 -53.24
C GLU A 216 -36.50 38.23 -53.45
N THR A 217 -35.72 39.18 -52.93
CA THR A 217 -34.25 39.19 -52.96
C THR A 217 -33.59 38.43 -51.81
N LEU A 218 -34.35 37.67 -51.00
CA LEU A 218 -33.82 36.96 -49.83
C LEU A 218 -32.80 35.88 -50.24
N THR A 219 -31.61 35.95 -49.63
CA THR A 219 -30.54 34.95 -49.80
C THR A 219 -30.19 34.28 -48.47
N VAL A 220 -29.62 33.08 -48.56
CA VAL A 220 -29.10 32.35 -47.40
C VAL A 220 -27.78 31.64 -47.76
N PRO A 221 -26.76 31.68 -46.88
CA PRO A 221 -25.57 30.86 -47.04
C PRO A 221 -25.88 29.40 -46.69
N ALA A 222 -25.97 28.52 -47.70
CA ALA A 222 -26.23 27.11 -47.49
C ALA A 222 -25.52 26.20 -48.51
N ASP A 223 -25.41 24.91 -48.20
CA ASP A 223 -24.99 23.88 -49.15
C ASP A 223 -26.19 23.55 -50.06
N PRO A 224 -26.11 23.83 -51.38
CA PRO A 224 -27.24 23.65 -52.29
C PRO A 224 -27.75 22.21 -52.35
N ASP A 225 -26.85 21.23 -52.34
CA ASP A 225 -27.20 19.82 -52.49
C ASP A 225 -27.96 19.33 -51.24
N ARG A 226 -27.47 19.72 -50.05
CA ARG A 226 -28.09 19.34 -48.77
C ARG A 226 -29.40 20.09 -48.52
N LEU A 227 -29.46 21.39 -48.83
CA LEU A 227 -30.69 22.15 -48.70
C LEU A 227 -31.76 21.62 -49.66
N HIS A 228 -31.38 21.21 -50.87
CA HIS A 228 -32.29 20.58 -51.82
C HIS A 228 -32.84 19.26 -51.26
N GLN A 229 -31.97 18.41 -50.69
CA GLN A 229 -32.37 17.17 -50.02
C GLN A 229 -33.39 17.41 -48.89
N LEU A 230 -33.15 18.42 -48.04
CA LEU A 230 -34.09 18.80 -46.99
C LEU A 230 -35.45 19.19 -47.57
N LEU A 231 -35.48 20.06 -48.57
CA LEU A 231 -36.72 20.55 -49.17
C LEU A 231 -37.47 19.45 -49.91
N ALA A 232 -36.76 18.61 -50.69
CA ALA A 232 -37.35 17.48 -51.37
C ALA A 232 -38.07 16.55 -50.37
N ASN A 233 -37.43 16.24 -49.24
CA ASN A 233 -38.04 15.44 -48.18
C ASN A 233 -39.29 16.09 -47.57
N LEU A 234 -39.27 17.41 -47.35
CA LEU A 234 -40.42 18.12 -46.78
C LEU A 234 -41.59 18.24 -47.77
N ILE A 235 -41.31 18.56 -49.04
CA ILE A 235 -42.32 18.73 -50.09
C ILE A 235 -42.93 17.38 -50.45
N ASP A 236 -42.14 16.31 -50.52
CA ASP A 236 -42.62 14.95 -50.75
C ASP A 236 -43.50 14.49 -49.57
N ASN A 237 -43.11 14.80 -48.32
CA ASN A 237 -43.95 14.50 -47.16
C ASN A 237 -45.28 15.28 -47.20
N ALA A 238 -45.24 16.58 -47.51
CA ALA A 238 -46.42 17.43 -47.64
C ALA A 238 -47.35 16.95 -48.77
N SER A 239 -46.77 16.54 -49.91
CA SER A 239 -47.54 16.04 -51.06
C SER A 239 -48.22 14.70 -50.76
N ARG A 240 -47.53 13.79 -50.05
CA ARG A 240 -48.09 12.48 -49.69
C ARG A 240 -49.25 12.54 -48.69
N HIS A 241 -49.29 13.55 -47.83
CA HIS A 241 -50.32 13.68 -46.80
C HIS A 241 -51.43 14.68 -47.16
N SER A 242 -51.29 15.39 -48.29
CA SER A 242 -52.31 16.31 -48.78
C SER A 242 -53.48 15.56 -49.43
N PRO A 243 -54.73 16.02 -49.25
CA PRO A 243 -55.88 15.49 -49.99
C PRO A 243 -55.82 15.86 -51.48
N SER A 244 -56.50 15.11 -52.34
CA SER A 244 -56.57 15.41 -53.79
C SER A 244 -57.07 16.83 -54.06
N GLY A 245 -56.36 17.60 -54.88
CA GLY A 245 -56.63 19.02 -55.15
C GLY A 245 -56.16 19.99 -54.06
N GLY A 246 -55.57 19.47 -52.98
CA GLY A 246 -55.01 20.25 -51.86
C GLY A 246 -53.86 21.16 -52.28
N LEU A 247 -53.63 22.20 -51.47
CA LEU A 247 -52.54 23.16 -51.67
C LEU A 247 -51.33 22.83 -50.78
N VAL A 248 -50.16 22.67 -51.41
CA VAL A 248 -48.86 22.66 -50.72
C VAL A 248 -48.22 24.04 -50.88
N GLN A 249 -48.06 24.76 -49.78
CA GLN A 249 -47.48 26.09 -49.76
C GLN A 249 -46.05 26.06 -49.23
N VAL A 250 -45.10 26.56 -50.02
CA VAL A 250 -43.69 26.71 -49.62
C VAL A 250 -43.38 28.19 -49.51
N SER A 251 -43.07 28.68 -48.31
CA SER A 251 -42.79 30.08 -48.07
C SER A 251 -41.42 30.32 -47.45
N ALA A 252 -40.81 31.46 -47.73
CA ALA A 252 -39.62 31.92 -47.02
C ALA A 252 -39.75 33.39 -46.60
N GLU A 253 -39.42 33.69 -45.35
CA GLU A 253 -39.46 35.04 -44.81
C GLU A 253 -38.23 35.34 -43.94
N ALA A 254 -37.84 36.62 -43.88
CA ALA A 254 -36.79 37.07 -42.98
C ALA A 254 -37.32 37.14 -41.53
N ALA A 255 -36.67 36.44 -40.61
CA ALA A 255 -37.10 36.31 -39.21
C ALA A 255 -35.94 36.65 -38.24
N GLY A 256 -35.87 37.91 -37.80
CA GLY A 256 -35.02 38.31 -36.67
C GLY A 256 -33.51 38.10 -36.85
N GLY A 257 -33.00 38.14 -38.08
CA GLY A 257 -31.59 37.86 -38.42
C GLY A 257 -31.35 36.44 -38.94
N ASP A 258 -32.36 35.58 -38.93
CA ASP A 258 -32.35 34.26 -39.56
C ASP A 258 -33.39 34.23 -40.71
N VAL A 259 -33.37 33.20 -41.54
CA VAL A 259 -34.36 32.92 -42.60
C VAL A 259 -35.28 31.81 -42.10
N LEU A 260 -36.58 32.05 -42.15
CA LEU A 260 -37.57 31.01 -41.90
C LEU A 260 -38.13 30.48 -43.23
N VAL A 261 -37.84 29.21 -43.54
CA VAL A 261 -38.47 28.47 -44.63
C VAL A 261 -39.58 27.60 -44.05
N ALA A 262 -40.80 27.70 -44.57
CA ALA A 262 -41.94 26.91 -44.13
C ALA A 262 -42.55 26.12 -45.28
N VAL A 263 -42.89 24.85 -45.02
CA VAL A 263 -43.64 23.98 -45.93
C VAL A 263 -44.94 23.62 -45.22
N ALA A 264 -46.08 24.00 -45.82
CA ALA A 264 -47.41 23.76 -45.28
C ALA A 264 -48.26 22.91 -46.25
N ASP A 265 -49.03 21.97 -45.68
CA ASP A 265 -49.99 21.13 -46.40
C ASP A 265 -51.41 21.25 -45.82
N GLU A 266 -52.40 20.68 -46.51
CA GLU A 266 -53.80 20.61 -46.07
C GLU A 266 -54.19 19.20 -45.56
N GLY A 267 -53.21 18.42 -45.09
CA GLY A 267 -53.40 17.05 -44.60
C GLY A 267 -54.06 16.95 -43.21
N PRO A 268 -53.95 15.80 -42.52
CA PRO A 268 -54.53 15.59 -41.19
C PRO A 268 -53.75 16.27 -40.05
N GLY A 269 -52.55 16.82 -40.32
CA GLY A 269 -51.69 17.42 -39.30
C GLY A 269 -50.95 16.40 -38.42
N ILE A 270 -50.16 16.90 -37.47
CA ILE A 270 -49.40 16.08 -36.50
C ILE A 270 -49.88 16.39 -35.08
N ALA A 271 -50.27 15.35 -34.34
CA ALA A 271 -50.72 15.46 -32.95
C ALA A 271 -49.65 16.10 -32.06
N ALA A 272 -50.06 16.93 -31.10
CA ALA A 272 -49.15 17.69 -30.24
C ALA A 272 -48.17 16.80 -29.45
N SER A 273 -48.57 15.57 -29.09
CA SER A 273 -47.72 14.57 -28.44
C SER A 273 -46.55 14.11 -29.32
N ASP A 274 -46.73 14.12 -30.64
CA ASP A 274 -45.85 13.42 -31.58
C ASP A 274 -44.90 14.40 -32.29
N ARG A 275 -45.16 15.71 -32.23
CA ARG A 275 -44.40 16.78 -32.92
C ARG A 275 -42.88 16.77 -32.68
N ARG A 276 -42.41 16.23 -31.55
CA ARG A 276 -40.97 16.06 -31.27
C ARG A 276 -40.43 14.72 -31.78
N ALA A 277 -41.23 13.66 -31.64
CA ALA A 277 -40.85 12.30 -31.98
C ALA A 277 -40.80 12.06 -33.50
N VAL A 278 -41.55 12.82 -34.30
CA VAL A 278 -41.55 12.71 -35.77
C VAL A 278 -40.18 13.02 -36.42
N PHE A 279 -39.28 13.69 -35.70
CA PHE A 279 -37.90 13.92 -36.15
C PHE A 279 -36.90 12.89 -35.59
N GLU A 280 -37.37 11.91 -34.81
CA GLU A 280 -36.56 10.76 -34.38
C GLU A 280 -36.51 9.71 -35.50
N ARG A 281 -35.48 8.85 -35.46
CA ARG A 281 -35.21 7.88 -36.52
C ARG A 281 -36.27 6.78 -36.51
N PHE A 282 -36.73 6.37 -37.69
CA PHE A 282 -37.68 5.25 -37.87
C PHE A 282 -39.07 5.50 -37.24
N THR A 283 -39.39 6.74 -36.88
CA THR A 283 -40.73 7.10 -36.42
C THR A 283 -41.66 7.23 -37.63
N THR A 284 -42.69 6.40 -37.69
CA THR A 284 -43.77 6.48 -38.69
C THR A 284 -45.11 6.62 -37.98
N SER A 285 -46.03 7.42 -38.53
CA SER A 285 -47.39 7.52 -38.00
C SER A 285 -48.16 6.24 -38.36
N ALA A 286 -48.71 5.56 -37.36
CA ALA A 286 -49.37 4.25 -37.48
C ALA A 286 -50.57 4.19 -38.46
N ALA A 287 -51.01 5.33 -39.01
CA ALA A 287 -52.18 5.43 -39.88
C ALA A 287 -51.89 5.17 -41.37
N HIS A 288 -50.66 5.35 -41.88
CA HIS A 288 -50.34 5.18 -43.31
C HIS A 288 -48.90 4.64 -43.51
N ASN A 289 -48.78 3.36 -43.92
CA ASN A 289 -47.55 2.58 -44.07
C ASN A 289 -46.60 3.00 -45.22
N SER A 290 -46.52 4.29 -45.56
CA SER A 290 -45.84 4.76 -46.78
C SER A 290 -44.65 5.71 -46.52
N GLY A 291 -43.64 5.25 -45.78
CA GLY A 291 -42.36 5.97 -45.60
C GLY A 291 -41.29 5.17 -44.82
N THR A 292 -40.02 5.59 -44.89
CA THR A 292 -38.88 4.95 -44.20
C THR A 292 -38.65 5.48 -42.77
N GLY A 293 -39.39 6.51 -42.35
CA GLY A 293 -39.20 7.20 -41.07
C GLY A 293 -37.83 7.90 -40.92
N LEU A 294 -37.03 8.00 -41.99
CA LEU A 294 -35.70 8.62 -41.98
C LEU A 294 -35.71 10.04 -42.56
N GLY A 295 -36.64 10.37 -43.46
CA GLY A 295 -36.65 11.64 -44.19
C GLY A 295 -36.68 12.88 -43.29
N LEU A 296 -37.57 12.93 -42.30
CA LEU A 296 -37.66 14.06 -41.36
C LEU A 296 -36.47 14.14 -40.40
N ALA A 297 -35.89 13.00 -40.01
CA ALA A 297 -34.66 12.95 -39.21
C ALA A 297 -33.46 13.50 -40.00
N ILE A 298 -33.37 13.18 -41.31
CA ILE A 298 -32.38 13.74 -42.23
C ILE A 298 -32.60 15.25 -42.39
N SER A 299 -33.83 15.71 -42.59
CA SER A 299 -34.16 17.14 -42.68
C SER A 299 -33.77 17.91 -41.42
N ARG A 300 -33.99 17.33 -40.23
CA ARG A 300 -33.54 17.91 -38.96
C ARG A 300 -32.02 18.01 -38.88
N TRP A 301 -31.32 16.97 -39.30
CA TRP A 301 -29.88 16.98 -39.32
C TRP A 301 -29.32 18.03 -40.30
N VAL A 302 -29.84 18.11 -41.53
CA VAL A 302 -29.42 19.11 -42.51
C VAL A 302 -29.63 20.51 -41.95
N ALA A 303 -30.77 20.80 -41.31
CA ALA A 303 -31.01 22.09 -40.67
C ALA A 303 -29.96 22.39 -39.58
N GLN A 304 -29.62 21.41 -38.74
CA GLN A 304 -28.63 21.56 -37.68
C GLN A 304 -27.20 21.73 -38.20
N LEU A 305 -26.83 21.06 -39.28
CA LEU A 305 -25.54 21.25 -39.95
C LEU A 305 -25.32 22.70 -40.38
N HIS A 306 -26.38 23.34 -40.88
CA HIS A 306 -26.38 24.75 -41.27
C HIS A 306 -26.47 25.71 -40.07
N GLY A 307 -26.36 25.23 -38.82
CA GLY A 307 -26.53 26.04 -37.62
C GLY A 307 -27.97 26.45 -37.31
N GLY A 308 -28.94 25.86 -38.02
CA GLY A 308 -30.36 26.13 -37.94
C GLY A 308 -31.16 25.14 -37.09
N SER A 309 -32.49 25.22 -37.17
CA SER A 309 -33.41 24.31 -36.47
C SER A 309 -34.63 23.98 -37.33
N ILE A 310 -35.30 22.86 -37.04
CA ILE A 310 -36.56 22.47 -37.67
C ILE A 310 -37.60 22.15 -36.59
N ALA A 311 -38.85 22.51 -36.82
CA ALA A 311 -39.95 22.22 -35.91
C ALA A 311 -41.30 22.15 -36.65
N VAL A 312 -42.24 21.40 -36.07
CA VAL A 312 -43.65 21.46 -36.49
C VAL A 312 -44.28 22.71 -35.85
N ALA A 313 -44.77 23.62 -36.68
CA ALA A 313 -45.48 24.83 -36.26
C ALA A 313 -46.98 24.56 -36.08
N ASP A 314 -47.65 25.45 -35.34
CA ASP A 314 -49.11 25.44 -35.29
C ASP A 314 -49.70 25.83 -36.66
N SER A 315 -50.76 25.13 -37.06
CA SER A 315 -51.50 25.38 -38.28
C SER A 315 -52.99 25.16 -38.03
N ASP A 316 -53.83 26.05 -38.57
CA ASP A 316 -55.29 25.93 -38.48
C ASP A 316 -55.84 24.81 -39.38
N ARG A 317 -55.03 24.38 -40.37
CA ARG A 317 -55.34 23.31 -41.32
C ARG A 317 -54.05 22.58 -41.72
N GLY A 318 -54.05 21.25 -41.71
CA GLY A 318 -52.90 20.41 -42.09
C GLY A 318 -51.65 20.57 -41.24
N CYS A 319 -50.49 20.28 -41.81
CA CYS A 319 -49.19 20.36 -41.13
C CYS A 319 -48.34 21.50 -41.70
N ARG A 320 -47.70 22.29 -40.83
CA ARG A 320 -46.69 23.29 -41.21
C ARG A 320 -45.36 22.95 -40.55
N ILE A 321 -44.32 22.73 -41.36
CA ILE A 321 -42.96 22.49 -40.89
C ILE A 321 -42.13 23.74 -41.15
N ASN A 322 -41.56 24.29 -40.08
CA ASN A 322 -40.72 25.48 -40.09
C ASN A 322 -39.24 25.09 -39.96
N VAL A 323 -38.41 25.62 -40.84
CA VAL A 323 -36.96 25.44 -40.90
C VAL A 323 -36.31 26.81 -40.76
N LEU A 324 -35.61 27.03 -39.66
CA LEU A 324 -34.88 28.26 -39.39
C LEU A 324 -33.42 28.08 -39.81
N LEU A 325 -32.90 28.94 -40.69
CA LEU A 325 -31.52 28.92 -41.17
C LEU A 325 -30.83 30.26 -40.82
N PRO A 326 -29.60 30.26 -40.28
CA PRO A 326 -28.91 31.50 -39.97
C PRO A 326 -28.43 32.21 -41.24
N THR A 327 -28.46 33.55 -41.24
CA THR A 327 -27.88 34.36 -42.33
C THR A 327 -26.37 34.60 -42.16
N ASP A 328 -25.82 34.27 -40.98
CA ASP A 328 -24.38 34.34 -40.68
C ASP A 328 -23.77 32.94 -40.69
N ALA A 329 -22.92 32.67 -41.69
CA ALA A 329 -22.26 31.37 -41.87
C ALA A 329 -21.24 31.05 -40.76
N ASP A 330 -20.78 32.04 -39.98
CA ASP A 330 -19.76 31.88 -38.93
C ASP A 330 -20.36 31.74 -37.51
N ARG A 331 -21.69 31.71 -37.38
CA ARG A 331 -22.36 31.51 -36.09
C ARG A 331 -21.96 30.14 -35.54
N PRO A 332 -21.33 30.04 -34.34
CA PRO A 332 -20.83 28.77 -33.84
C PRO A 332 -21.97 27.78 -33.67
N THR A 333 -21.90 26.67 -34.42
CA THR A 333 -22.79 25.51 -34.26
C THR A 333 -22.80 25.12 -32.78
N THR A 334 -23.93 25.32 -32.11
CA THR A 334 -24.13 24.89 -30.72
C THR A 334 -24.34 23.38 -30.71
N THR A 335 -23.33 22.61 -31.13
CA THR A 335 -23.27 21.17 -30.88
C THR A 335 -22.91 20.97 -29.41
N LYS A 336 -23.88 21.24 -28.53
CA LYS A 336 -23.77 20.95 -27.10
C LYS A 336 -24.06 19.46 -26.87
N GLU A 337 -23.27 18.62 -27.50
CA GLU A 337 -23.04 17.23 -27.10
C GLU A 337 -21.88 16.66 -27.93
N PRO A 338 -20.77 16.22 -27.31
CA PRO A 338 -19.80 15.41 -28.02
C PRO A 338 -20.47 14.06 -28.27
N VAL A 339 -21.02 13.87 -29.47
CA VAL A 339 -21.35 12.53 -29.95
C VAL A 339 -20.02 11.82 -30.09
N MET A 340 -19.71 10.97 -29.12
CA MET A 340 -18.53 10.12 -29.18
C MET A 340 -18.65 9.28 -30.44
N SER A 341 -17.73 9.55 -31.37
CA SER A 341 -17.26 8.63 -32.39
C SER A 341 -17.36 7.20 -31.86
N THR A 342 -18.23 6.40 -32.48
CA THR A 342 -18.25 4.95 -32.31
C THR A 342 -16.97 4.41 -32.93
N LEU A 343 -15.87 4.54 -32.19
CA LEU A 343 -14.75 3.64 -32.35
C LEU A 343 -15.30 2.24 -32.09
N THR A 344 -15.50 1.50 -33.18
CA THR A 344 -15.51 0.05 -33.16
C THR A 344 -14.36 -0.37 -32.24
N PRO A 345 -14.63 -1.03 -31.09
CA PRO A 345 -13.54 -1.55 -30.28
C PRO A 345 -12.74 -2.49 -31.20
N PRO A 346 -11.41 -2.35 -31.29
CA PRO A 346 -10.60 -3.24 -32.09
C PRO A 346 -10.97 -4.67 -31.71
N ALA A 347 -11.16 -5.53 -32.73
CA ALA A 347 -11.41 -6.95 -32.52
C ALA A 347 -10.45 -7.45 -31.43
N PRO A 348 -10.94 -8.15 -30.39
CA PRO A 348 -10.08 -8.58 -29.31
C PRO A 348 -8.98 -9.44 -29.94
N LEU A 349 -7.74 -8.92 -29.90
CA LEU A 349 -6.56 -9.72 -30.19
C LEU A 349 -6.70 -11.00 -29.38
N PRO A 350 -6.39 -12.19 -29.94
CA PRO A 350 -6.47 -13.43 -29.18
C PRO A 350 -5.73 -13.24 -27.85
N GLU A 351 -6.49 -13.22 -26.76
CA GLU A 351 -5.94 -12.96 -25.44
C GLU A 351 -4.90 -14.04 -25.17
N SER A 352 -3.66 -13.61 -25.01
CA SER A 352 -2.72 -14.41 -24.25
C SER A 352 -3.39 -14.66 -22.89
N PRO A 353 -3.44 -15.91 -22.39
CA PRO A 353 -4.11 -16.23 -21.14
C PRO A 353 -3.67 -15.20 -20.10
N PRO A 354 -4.61 -14.60 -19.33
CA PRO A 354 -4.30 -13.52 -18.41
C PRO A 354 -3.11 -13.97 -17.58
N THR A 355 -1.95 -13.34 -17.82
CA THR A 355 -0.82 -13.60 -16.95
C THR A 355 -1.32 -13.20 -15.56
N PRO A 356 -1.27 -14.12 -14.57
CA PRO A 356 -1.78 -13.81 -13.24
C PRO A 356 -1.17 -12.49 -12.82
N PRO A 357 -1.94 -11.59 -12.17
CA PRO A 357 -1.46 -10.25 -11.82
C PRO A 357 -0.08 -10.41 -11.22
N ARG A 358 0.95 -9.90 -11.92
CA ARG A 358 2.31 -9.99 -11.43
C ARG A 358 2.29 -9.24 -10.11
N ASP A 359 2.38 -9.98 -9.01
CA ASP A 359 2.62 -9.40 -7.69
C ASP A 359 3.78 -8.42 -7.89
N SER A 360 3.52 -7.12 -7.77
CA SER A 360 4.57 -6.10 -7.93
C SER A 360 5.73 -6.38 -6.97
N LEU A 361 5.38 -6.95 -5.81
CA LEU A 361 6.28 -7.47 -4.80
C LEU A 361 7.11 -8.68 -5.26
N ALA A 362 6.65 -9.53 -6.19
CA ALA A 362 7.42 -10.68 -6.67
C ALA A 362 8.71 -10.27 -7.41
N SER A 363 8.73 -9.06 -7.98
CA SER A 363 9.93 -8.49 -8.62
C SER A 363 11.04 -8.12 -7.62
N TRP A 364 10.65 -7.85 -6.36
CA TRP A 364 11.54 -7.46 -5.27
C TRP A 364 11.69 -8.55 -4.20
N TRP A 365 10.77 -9.52 -4.15
CA TRP A 365 10.71 -10.58 -3.17
C TRP A 365 10.21 -11.89 -3.79
N PRO A 366 11.13 -12.75 -4.22
CA PRO A 366 10.76 -14.01 -4.86
C PRO A 366 10.01 -14.92 -3.89
N ASP A 367 9.16 -15.80 -4.44
CA ASP A 367 8.51 -16.84 -3.65
C ASP A 367 9.50 -17.89 -3.16
N ALA A 368 9.28 -18.39 -1.94
CA ALA A 368 10.07 -19.50 -1.43
C ALA A 368 9.95 -20.75 -2.32
N PRO A 369 11.07 -21.50 -2.47
CA PRO A 369 11.12 -22.72 -3.27
C PRO A 369 10.25 -23.85 -2.67
N ARG A 370 10.34 -25.07 -3.23
CA ARG A 370 9.55 -26.29 -2.92
C ARG A 370 9.16 -26.44 -1.43
N ARG A 371 8.03 -27.11 -1.17
CA ARG A 371 7.51 -27.42 0.19
C ARG A 371 8.61 -28.00 1.10
N ARG A 372 8.72 -27.51 2.34
CA ARG A 372 9.68 -27.98 3.36
C ARG A 372 8.98 -28.25 4.69
N PRO A 373 8.34 -29.42 4.87
CA PRO A 373 7.65 -29.73 6.13
C PRO A 373 8.60 -29.73 7.33
N ALA A 374 9.86 -30.15 7.14
CA ALA A 374 10.88 -30.18 8.21
C ALA A 374 11.13 -28.81 8.88
N ILE A 375 11.06 -27.72 8.12
CA ILE A 375 11.25 -26.36 8.67
C ILE A 375 10.01 -25.92 9.46
N VAL A 376 8.81 -26.25 8.96
CA VAL A 376 7.56 -25.98 9.66
C VAL A 376 7.50 -26.77 10.97
N THR A 377 7.89 -28.06 10.95
CA THR A 377 7.93 -28.87 12.17
C THR A 377 8.99 -28.37 13.15
N ALA A 378 10.18 -27.98 12.68
CA ALA A 378 11.20 -27.40 13.54
C ALA A 378 10.70 -26.11 14.22
N ALA A 379 10.08 -25.20 13.47
CA ALA A 379 9.51 -23.98 14.02
C ALA A 379 8.38 -24.25 15.05
N LEU A 380 7.51 -25.24 14.79
CA LEU A 380 6.47 -25.65 15.75
C LEU A 380 7.07 -26.27 17.02
N VAL A 381 8.11 -27.09 16.89
CA VAL A 381 8.82 -27.66 18.04
C VAL A 381 9.51 -26.57 18.86
N THR A 382 10.17 -25.61 18.20
CA THR A 382 10.77 -24.45 18.88
C THR A 382 9.72 -23.61 19.60
N GLY A 383 8.55 -23.38 18.99
CA GLY A 383 7.44 -22.69 19.64
C GLY A 383 6.90 -23.45 20.85
N ALA A 384 6.69 -24.76 20.73
CA ALA A 384 6.26 -25.60 21.85
C ALA A 384 7.27 -25.60 23.00
N ALA A 385 8.57 -25.72 22.68
CA ALA A 385 9.65 -25.62 23.66
C ALA A 385 9.63 -24.26 24.36
N ALA A 386 9.45 -23.15 23.62
CA ALA A 386 9.34 -21.82 24.20
C ALA A 386 8.17 -21.70 25.20
N ALA A 387 7.01 -22.27 24.89
CA ALA A 387 5.83 -22.24 25.77
C ALA A 387 5.94 -23.12 27.02
N ILE A 388 6.85 -24.10 27.00
CA ILE A 388 7.16 -24.92 28.16
C ILE A 388 8.22 -24.24 29.02
N VAL A 389 9.27 -23.71 28.39
CA VAL A 389 10.52 -23.27 29.06
C VAL A 389 10.46 -21.83 29.55
N ILE A 390 9.90 -20.89 28.79
CA ILE A 390 10.00 -19.45 29.08
C ILE A 390 9.02 -18.97 30.18
N PRO A 391 7.74 -19.38 30.19
CA PRO A 391 6.78 -18.86 31.18
C PRO A 391 7.16 -19.23 32.61
N ASP A 392 6.90 -18.30 33.52
CA ASP A 392 7.12 -18.45 34.97
C ASP A 392 8.57 -18.69 35.39
N ARG A 393 9.50 -18.59 34.44
CA ARG A 393 10.94 -18.76 34.64
C ARG A 393 11.72 -17.48 34.36
N SER A 394 12.77 -17.24 35.14
CA SER A 394 13.71 -16.14 34.87
C SER A 394 14.61 -16.47 33.67
N GLU A 395 15.17 -15.45 33.01
CA GLU A 395 16.06 -15.64 31.86
C GLU A 395 17.31 -16.46 32.25
N GLY A 396 17.68 -17.47 31.45
CA GLY A 396 18.76 -18.40 31.81
C GLY A 396 19.08 -19.41 30.70
N LEU A 397 19.56 -20.60 31.08
CA LEU A 397 19.93 -21.66 30.13
C LEU A 397 18.78 -22.05 29.19
N GLY A 398 17.56 -22.18 29.71
CA GLY A 398 16.38 -22.58 28.96
C GLY A 398 16.01 -21.57 27.87
N THR A 399 16.00 -20.28 28.20
CA THR A 399 15.73 -19.22 27.20
C THR A 399 16.82 -19.19 26.13
N ALA A 400 18.09 -19.37 26.50
CA ALA A 400 19.21 -19.46 25.56
C ALA A 400 19.06 -20.64 24.59
N LEU A 401 18.66 -21.83 25.09
CA LEU A 401 18.43 -23.02 24.27
C LEU A 401 17.27 -22.81 23.27
N VAL A 402 16.18 -22.16 23.69
CA VAL A 402 15.05 -21.84 22.81
C VAL A 402 15.51 -20.91 21.67
N PHE A 403 16.20 -19.81 21.97
CA PHE A 403 16.67 -18.90 20.94
C PHE A 403 17.81 -19.50 20.08
N ALA A 404 18.62 -20.40 20.62
CA ALA A 404 19.57 -21.19 19.84
C ALA A 404 18.84 -22.10 18.84
N ALA A 405 17.71 -22.71 19.22
CA ALA A 405 16.85 -23.48 18.32
C ALA A 405 16.19 -22.60 17.25
N VAL A 406 15.79 -21.37 17.58
CA VAL A 406 15.32 -20.38 16.59
C VAL A 406 16.40 -20.11 15.55
N VAL A 407 17.61 -19.74 15.99
CA VAL A 407 18.75 -19.45 15.08
C VAL A 407 19.12 -20.70 14.27
N GLY A 408 19.17 -21.88 14.89
CA GLY A 408 19.44 -23.16 14.24
C GLY A 408 18.43 -23.49 13.15
N THR A 409 17.14 -23.21 13.37
CA THR A 409 16.08 -23.42 12.38
C THR A 409 16.22 -22.47 11.19
N VAL A 410 16.46 -21.18 11.44
CA VAL A 410 16.69 -20.17 10.39
C VAL A 410 17.91 -20.54 9.54
N PHE A 411 18.95 -21.01 10.20
CA PHE A 411 20.17 -21.47 9.58
C PHE A 411 20.00 -22.75 8.74
N ALA A 412 19.28 -23.75 9.26
CA ALA A 412 18.91 -24.96 8.52
C ALA A 412 18.07 -24.61 7.28
N ALA A 413 17.19 -23.61 7.39
CA ALA A 413 16.40 -23.12 6.27
C ALA A 413 17.29 -22.51 5.15
N ARG A 414 18.35 -21.78 5.53
CA ARG A 414 19.33 -21.22 4.59
C ARG A 414 20.10 -22.30 3.83
N THR A 415 20.59 -23.32 4.53
CA THR A 415 21.38 -24.41 3.91
C THR A 415 20.52 -25.36 3.08
N ALA A 416 19.24 -25.50 3.39
CA ALA A 416 18.31 -26.33 2.64
C ALA A 416 18.07 -25.86 1.20
N VAL A 417 18.27 -24.56 0.90
CA VAL A 417 18.11 -23.98 -0.43
C VAL A 417 19.47 -23.98 -1.14
N GLY A 418 19.72 -24.99 -1.99
CA GLY A 418 20.96 -25.12 -2.78
C GLY A 418 21.25 -24.02 -3.81
N ALA A 419 20.63 -22.84 -3.68
CA ALA A 419 20.79 -21.68 -4.56
C ALA A 419 21.65 -20.55 -3.98
N GLN A 420 22.03 -20.60 -2.70
CA GLN A 420 22.95 -19.63 -2.09
C GLN A 420 24.41 -20.17 -2.12
N PRO A 421 25.43 -19.29 -2.28
CA PRO A 421 26.82 -19.72 -2.41
C PRO A 421 27.30 -20.48 -1.16
N ARG A 422 28.30 -21.35 -1.37
CA ARG A 422 29.04 -22.06 -0.32
C ARG A 422 29.39 -21.11 0.83
N TRP A 423 29.27 -21.61 2.05
CA TRP A 423 29.57 -20.92 3.31
C TRP A 423 30.74 -19.94 3.19
N SER A 424 30.47 -18.64 3.39
CA SER A 424 31.54 -17.65 3.47
C SER A 424 32.09 -17.60 4.90
N TRP A 425 33.38 -17.31 5.07
CA TRP A 425 33.96 -17.04 6.38
C TRP A 425 33.20 -15.95 7.16
N ARG A 426 32.58 -14.99 6.45
CA ARG A 426 31.74 -13.94 7.04
C ARG A 426 30.45 -14.50 7.65
N ASP A 427 29.87 -15.51 7.03
CA ASP A 427 28.66 -16.16 7.54
C ASP A 427 28.99 -16.94 8.83
N GLY A 428 30.19 -17.54 8.90
CA GLY A 428 30.71 -18.15 10.12
C GLY A 428 31.02 -17.15 11.23
N LEU A 429 31.59 -16.00 10.89
CA LEU A 429 31.81 -14.90 11.85
C LEU A 429 30.48 -14.41 12.43
N ASP A 430 29.48 -14.15 11.58
CA ASP A 430 28.16 -13.69 12.02
C ASP A 430 27.48 -14.72 12.92
N ALA A 431 27.57 -16.02 12.59
CA ALA A 431 27.06 -17.10 13.43
C ALA A 431 27.79 -17.18 14.79
N ALA A 432 29.11 -16.99 14.83
CA ALA A 432 29.88 -16.97 16.06
C ALA A 432 29.49 -15.78 16.96
N ILE A 433 29.31 -14.59 16.38
CA ILE A 433 28.84 -13.41 17.12
C ILE A 433 27.45 -13.66 17.69
N VAL A 434 26.51 -14.20 16.91
CA VAL A 434 25.16 -14.53 17.40
C VAL A 434 25.22 -15.54 18.54
N ALA A 435 26.04 -16.59 18.43
CA ALA A 435 26.19 -17.58 19.50
C ALA A 435 26.73 -16.95 20.80
N MET A 436 27.71 -16.05 20.72
CA MET A 436 28.23 -15.31 21.88
C MET A 436 27.19 -14.35 22.47
N LEU A 437 26.39 -13.69 21.62
CA LEU A 437 25.28 -12.84 22.07
C LEU A 437 24.17 -13.66 22.76
N LEU A 438 23.90 -14.89 22.34
CA LEU A 438 22.96 -15.77 23.03
C LEU A 438 23.51 -16.31 24.34
N ALA A 439 24.83 -16.54 24.42
CA ALA A 439 25.47 -16.97 25.66
C ALA A 439 25.34 -15.94 26.79
N THR A 440 25.09 -14.66 26.49
CA THR A 440 24.87 -13.63 27.53
C THR A 440 23.64 -13.92 28.40
N LEU A 441 22.60 -14.57 27.86
CA LEU A 441 21.41 -15.01 28.62
C LEU A 441 21.75 -15.99 29.75
N VAL A 442 22.86 -16.72 29.62
CA VAL A 442 23.35 -17.68 30.63
C VAL A 442 24.41 -17.06 31.52
N LEU A 443 25.14 -16.07 31.01
CA LEU A 443 26.28 -15.47 31.69
C LEU A 443 25.91 -14.25 32.55
N ARG A 444 24.84 -13.53 32.18
CA ARG A 444 24.44 -12.25 32.77
C ARG A 444 22.97 -12.27 33.15
N ASP A 445 22.66 -11.69 34.29
CA ASP A 445 21.30 -11.51 34.81
C ASP A 445 20.74 -10.11 34.47
N ALA A 446 21.60 -9.23 33.96
CA ALA A 446 21.21 -7.91 33.49
C ALA A 446 20.29 -7.96 32.25
N GLU A 447 18.97 -8.03 32.48
CA GLU A 447 17.92 -8.11 31.44
C GLU A 447 18.07 -7.03 30.34
N TRP A 448 18.39 -5.80 30.74
CA TRP A 448 18.51 -4.69 29.80
C TRP A 448 19.60 -4.91 28.73
N ILE A 449 20.71 -5.59 29.07
CA ILE A 449 21.79 -5.88 28.11
C ILE A 449 21.53 -7.19 27.36
N THR A 450 20.93 -8.20 28.00
CA THR A 450 20.58 -9.47 27.33
C THR A 450 19.55 -9.24 26.23
N ILE A 451 18.53 -8.39 26.45
CA ILE A 451 17.54 -8.00 25.43
C ILE A 451 18.23 -7.28 24.25
N LEU A 452 19.13 -6.33 24.52
CA LEU A 452 19.88 -5.64 23.46
C LEU A 452 20.75 -6.60 22.65
N CYS A 453 21.41 -7.56 23.31
CA CYS A 453 22.17 -8.61 22.66
C CYS A 453 21.30 -9.51 21.77
N LEU A 454 20.10 -9.89 22.24
CA LEU A 454 19.14 -10.67 21.47
C LEU A 454 18.67 -9.92 20.20
N LEU A 455 18.33 -8.62 20.34
CA LEU A 455 17.93 -7.76 19.23
C LEU A 455 19.07 -7.59 18.22
N ALA A 456 20.31 -7.40 18.69
CA ALA A 456 21.49 -7.31 17.84
C ALA A 456 21.76 -8.62 17.09
N GLY A 457 21.56 -9.77 17.75
CA GLY A 457 21.66 -11.09 17.14
C GLY A 457 20.63 -11.28 16.02
N LEU A 458 19.36 -10.93 16.28
CA LEU A 458 18.29 -10.97 15.28
C LEU A 458 18.60 -10.05 14.09
N ALA A 459 19.07 -8.84 14.35
CA ALA A 459 19.47 -7.89 13.31
C ALA A 459 20.62 -8.46 12.45
N LEU A 460 21.61 -9.12 13.05
CA LEU A 460 22.73 -9.72 12.34
C LEU A 460 22.28 -10.91 11.46
N VAL A 461 21.40 -11.76 11.96
CA VAL A 461 20.78 -12.86 11.20
C VAL A 461 19.98 -12.32 10.00
N ALA A 462 19.21 -11.25 10.20
CA ALA A 462 18.42 -10.62 9.15
C ALA A 462 19.32 -9.98 8.06
N VAL A 463 20.33 -9.21 8.46
CA VAL A 463 21.31 -8.59 7.53
C VAL A 463 22.12 -9.64 6.77
N ASN A 464 22.53 -10.73 7.42
CA ASN A 464 23.20 -11.84 6.76
C ASN A 464 22.28 -12.54 5.75
N SER A 465 20.98 -12.64 6.04
CA SER A 465 19.99 -13.25 5.14
C SER A 465 19.71 -12.40 3.91
N THR A 466 19.49 -11.10 4.06
CA THR A 466 19.14 -10.18 2.95
C THR A 466 20.34 -9.61 2.20
N ARG A 467 21.55 -9.74 2.76
CA ARG A 467 22.81 -9.17 2.23
C ARG A 467 22.75 -7.66 2.04
N ALA A 468 22.02 -6.92 2.89
CA ALA A 468 21.86 -5.48 2.78
C ALA A 468 23.19 -4.70 2.74
N ARG A 469 23.39 -3.87 1.70
CA ARG A 469 24.60 -3.05 1.54
C ARG A 469 24.39 -1.55 1.72
N SER A 470 23.14 -1.12 1.84
CA SER A 470 22.77 0.29 1.95
C SER A 470 21.88 0.54 3.17
N VAL A 471 21.82 1.80 3.65
CA VAL A 471 20.93 2.18 4.76
C VAL A 471 19.46 1.91 4.42
N VAL A 472 19.05 2.14 3.18
CA VAL A 472 17.68 1.81 2.72
C VAL A 472 17.47 0.30 2.70
N GLY A 473 18.48 -0.46 2.28
CA GLY A 473 18.46 -1.92 2.34
C GLY A 473 18.40 -2.46 3.78
N LEU A 474 19.03 -1.79 4.74
CA LEU A 474 18.95 -2.12 6.17
C LEU A 474 17.53 -1.90 6.70
N LEU A 475 16.91 -0.76 6.38
CA LEU A 475 15.51 -0.49 6.74
C LEU A 475 14.55 -1.48 6.07
N ALA A 476 14.77 -1.81 4.80
CA ALA A 476 14.00 -2.82 4.09
C ALA A 476 14.19 -4.23 4.70
N THR A 477 15.37 -4.52 5.24
CA THR A 477 15.67 -5.77 5.96
C THR A 477 14.90 -5.84 7.28
N ALA A 478 14.89 -4.75 8.05
CA ALA A 478 14.10 -4.67 9.28
C ALA A 478 12.60 -4.87 9.00
N ALA A 479 12.09 -4.33 7.89
CA ALA A 479 10.71 -4.53 7.46
C ALA A 479 10.44 -5.93 6.89
N ALA A 480 11.46 -6.64 6.38
CA ALA A 480 11.29 -7.94 5.75
C ALA A 480 10.85 -9.03 6.75
N VAL A 481 11.37 -9.06 7.97
CA VAL A 481 10.98 -10.12 8.93
C VAL A 481 9.47 -10.09 9.23
N PRO A 482 8.84 -8.98 9.62
CA PRO A 482 7.39 -8.95 9.86
C PRO A 482 6.56 -9.14 8.57
N LEU A 483 7.02 -8.62 7.43
CA LEU A 483 6.32 -8.82 6.15
C LEU A 483 6.36 -10.28 5.67
N ALA A 484 7.40 -11.03 6.05
CA ALA A 484 7.52 -12.45 5.72
C ALA A 484 6.42 -13.29 6.38
N SER A 485 5.90 -12.88 7.55
CA SER A 485 4.76 -13.54 8.20
C SER A 485 3.51 -13.55 7.32
N LEU A 486 3.32 -12.52 6.48
CA LEU A 486 2.21 -12.43 5.53
C LEU A 486 2.58 -13.07 4.18
N ARG A 487 3.75 -12.73 3.64
CA ARG A 487 4.23 -13.24 2.34
C ARG A 487 4.42 -14.75 2.34
N GLY A 488 4.77 -15.34 3.48
CA GLY A 488 4.98 -16.78 3.66
C GLY A 488 3.69 -17.60 3.77
N LEU A 489 2.52 -16.99 3.98
CA LEU A 489 1.25 -17.74 4.16
C LEU A 489 0.90 -18.66 2.99
N PRO A 490 1.01 -18.26 1.70
CA PRO A 490 0.74 -19.16 0.58
C PRO A 490 1.74 -20.33 0.52
N TRP A 491 3.01 -20.10 0.90
CA TRP A 491 4.00 -21.18 0.99
C TRP A 491 3.71 -22.14 2.15
N LEU A 492 3.32 -21.61 3.32
CA LEU A 492 2.89 -22.41 4.46
C LEU A 492 1.65 -23.24 4.10
N GLY A 493 0.63 -22.63 3.48
CA GLY A 493 -0.57 -23.32 3.02
C GLY A 493 -0.27 -24.41 1.98
N ARG A 494 0.65 -24.15 1.04
CA ARG A 494 1.15 -25.19 0.13
C ARG A 494 1.86 -26.32 0.88
N THR A 495 2.65 -26.01 1.90
CA THR A 495 3.41 -26.99 2.69
C THR A 495 2.51 -27.84 3.59
N LEU A 496 1.46 -27.24 4.17
CA LEU A 496 0.46 -27.90 5.02
C LEU A 496 -0.59 -28.68 4.23
N LYS A 497 -0.80 -28.40 2.93
CA LYS A 497 -1.77 -29.14 2.11
C LYS A 497 -1.45 -30.64 2.16
N PRO A 498 -2.33 -31.47 2.76
CA PRO A 498 -2.06 -32.88 2.98
C PRO A 498 -1.85 -33.57 1.64
N ARG A 499 -0.74 -34.30 1.52
CA ARG A 499 -0.46 -35.17 0.37
C ARG A 499 -0.80 -36.63 0.67
N THR A 500 -1.13 -36.93 1.92
CA THR A 500 -1.36 -38.29 2.39
C THR A 500 -2.82 -38.48 2.74
N SER A 501 -3.41 -39.59 2.31
CA SER A 501 -4.73 -40.01 2.80
C SER A 501 -4.67 -40.18 4.32
N VAL A 502 -5.81 -40.09 4.99
CA VAL A 502 -5.95 -40.28 6.45
C VAL A 502 -5.24 -41.56 6.93
N ALA A 503 -5.15 -42.58 6.07
CA ALA A 503 -4.44 -43.84 6.33
C ALA A 503 -2.93 -43.70 6.57
N ALA A 504 -2.25 -42.68 6.02
CA ALA A 504 -0.81 -42.50 6.24
C ALA A 504 -0.47 -41.75 7.54
N TRP A 505 -1.44 -41.04 8.14
CA TRP A 505 -1.25 -40.39 9.45
C TRP A 505 -1.51 -41.33 10.62
N LEU A 506 -2.31 -42.40 10.43
CA LEU A 506 -2.60 -43.38 11.48
C LEU A 506 -1.33 -44.01 12.08
N PRO A 507 -0.35 -44.49 11.29
CA PRO A 507 0.89 -45.03 11.84
C PRO A 507 1.68 -43.97 12.60
N ALA A 508 1.78 -42.74 12.09
CA ALA A 508 2.49 -41.66 12.76
C ALA A 508 1.84 -41.26 14.09
N ALA A 509 0.51 -41.15 14.12
CA ALA A 509 -0.26 -40.86 15.34
C ALA A 509 -0.16 -42.00 16.35
N ARG A 510 -0.23 -43.26 15.89
CA ARG A 510 -0.03 -44.44 16.75
C ARG A 510 1.37 -44.48 17.32
N THR A 511 2.41 -44.24 16.52
CA THR A 511 3.79 -44.16 17.00
C THR A 511 3.96 -43.01 17.97
N ALA A 512 3.39 -41.82 17.70
CA ALA A 512 3.45 -40.70 18.63
C ALA A 512 2.76 -41.03 19.97
N LEU A 513 1.57 -41.64 19.93
CA LEU A 513 0.86 -42.08 21.13
C LEU A 513 1.68 -43.11 21.92
N VAL A 514 2.22 -44.13 21.25
CA VAL A 514 3.06 -45.14 21.88
C VAL A 514 4.33 -44.52 22.46
N SER A 515 4.98 -43.59 21.76
CA SER A 515 6.15 -42.86 22.27
C SER A 515 5.80 -42.01 23.49
N VAL A 516 4.64 -41.35 23.51
CA VAL A 516 4.17 -40.57 24.68
C VAL A 516 3.89 -41.50 25.86
N VAL A 517 3.19 -42.62 25.63
CA VAL A 517 2.92 -43.61 26.69
C VAL A 517 4.23 -44.18 27.23
N LEU A 518 5.18 -44.57 26.36
CA LEU A 518 6.49 -45.06 26.77
C LEU A 518 7.26 -43.98 27.54
N LEU A 519 7.26 -42.73 27.07
CA LEU A 519 7.93 -41.62 27.75
C LEU A 519 7.34 -41.39 29.15
N LEU A 520 6.02 -41.43 29.29
CA LEU A 520 5.35 -41.26 30.59
C LEU A 520 5.65 -42.44 31.53
N VAL A 521 5.57 -43.67 31.03
CA VAL A 521 5.82 -44.88 31.83
C VAL A 521 7.28 -44.94 32.27
N PHE A 522 8.23 -44.81 31.34
CA PHE A 522 9.66 -44.83 31.67
C PHE A 522 10.09 -43.59 32.45
N GLY A 523 9.54 -42.42 32.12
CA GLY A 523 9.80 -41.18 32.85
C GLY A 523 9.35 -41.27 34.30
N ALA A 524 8.13 -41.76 34.57
CA ALA A 524 7.64 -41.98 35.92
C ALA A 524 8.43 -43.08 36.67
N LEU A 525 8.77 -44.19 35.98
CA LEU A 525 9.59 -45.25 36.57
C LEU A 525 10.97 -44.73 36.97
N PHE A 526 11.67 -44.02 36.09
CA PHE A 526 12.98 -43.45 36.39
C PHE A 526 12.91 -42.33 37.44
N ALA A 527 11.87 -41.49 37.42
CA ALA A 527 11.66 -40.47 38.46
C ALA A 527 11.39 -41.11 39.83
N SER A 528 10.65 -42.22 39.87
CA SER A 528 10.45 -42.95 41.12
C SER A 528 11.70 -43.71 41.61
N ALA A 529 12.58 -44.08 40.68
CA ALA A 529 13.77 -44.89 40.97
C ALA A 529 15.00 -44.06 41.35
N ASP A 530 15.10 -42.81 40.87
CA ASP A 530 16.25 -41.95 41.09
C ASP A 530 15.80 -40.53 41.45
N ALA A 531 16.17 -40.07 42.65
CA ALA A 531 15.76 -38.76 43.17
C ALA A 531 16.33 -37.58 42.38
N LEU A 532 17.49 -37.75 41.74
CA LEU A 532 18.11 -36.72 40.91
C LEU A 532 17.40 -36.63 39.56
N PHE A 533 17.04 -37.76 38.95
CA PHE A 533 16.16 -37.78 37.78
C PHE A 533 14.74 -37.26 38.11
N ALA A 534 14.20 -37.57 39.30
CA ALA A 534 12.94 -37.01 39.77
C ALA A 534 12.97 -35.48 39.80
N SER A 535 14.05 -34.90 40.36
CA SER A 535 14.22 -33.44 40.40
C SER A 535 14.33 -32.81 39.00
N TRP A 536 14.87 -33.54 38.02
CA TRP A 536 14.90 -33.10 36.61
C TRP A 536 13.55 -33.21 35.92
N VAL A 537 12.77 -34.24 36.24
CA VAL A 537 11.41 -34.38 35.72
C VAL A 537 10.53 -33.28 36.29
N ASP A 538 10.53 -33.07 37.62
CA ASP A 538 9.75 -32.03 38.29
C ASP A 538 10.07 -30.62 37.79
N SER A 539 11.35 -30.35 37.46
CA SER A 539 11.76 -29.08 36.85
C SER A 539 11.30 -28.90 35.40
N VAL A 540 11.32 -29.97 34.62
CA VAL A 540 10.96 -29.93 33.19
C VAL A 540 9.44 -29.97 33.00
N THR A 541 8.68 -30.58 33.91
CA THR A 541 7.21 -30.60 33.86
C THR A 541 6.66 -29.28 34.39
N PRO A 542 6.16 -28.38 33.52
CA PRO A 542 5.53 -27.15 34.00
C PRO A 542 4.24 -27.47 34.76
N ASP A 543 3.99 -26.73 35.84
CA ASP A 543 2.67 -26.65 36.48
C ASP A 543 1.70 -25.91 35.55
N ILE A 544 1.11 -26.63 34.59
CA ILE A 544 0.17 -26.04 33.64
C ILE A 544 -1.20 -25.97 34.30
N THR A 545 -1.55 -24.78 34.79
CA THR A 545 -2.95 -24.50 35.13
C THR A 545 -3.77 -24.25 33.85
N TRP A 546 -5.08 -24.54 33.90
CA TRP A 546 -5.98 -24.27 32.77
C TRP A 546 -6.03 -22.79 32.38
N ASN A 547 -5.69 -21.88 33.29
CA ASN A 547 -5.71 -20.44 33.05
C ASN A 547 -4.48 -19.94 32.28
N ASP A 548 -3.35 -20.64 32.37
CA ASP A 548 -2.09 -20.25 31.71
C ASP A 548 -1.97 -20.83 30.30
N LEU A 549 -2.73 -21.90 30.03
CA LEU A 549 -2.71 -22.63 28.76
C LEU A 549 -2.96 -21.72 27.53
N PRO A 550 -3.91 -20.75 27.54
CA PRO A 550 -4.10 -19.82 26.43
C PRO A 550 -2.85 -18.95 26.16
N ALA A 551 -2.24 -18.40 27.20
CA ALA A 551 -1.04 -17.55 27.07
C ALA A 551 0.15 -18.35 26.53
N ARG A 552 0.33 -19.58 27.01
CA ARG A 552 1.36 -20.51 26.53
C ARG A 552 1.16 -20.90 25.06
N VAL A 553 -0.08 -21.20 24.64
CA VAL A 553 -0.40 -21.47 23.23
C VAL A 553 -0.12 -20.25 22.34
N VAL A 554 -0.48 -19.05 22.80
CA VAL A 554 -0.20 -17.80 22.08
C VAL A 554 1.31 -17.58 21.94
N LEU A 555 2.08 -17.78 23.01
CA LEU A 555 3.55 -17.69 22.96
C LEU A 555 4.15 -18.73 21.98
N ALA A 556 3.68 -19.98 22.03
CA ALA A 556 4.14 -21.03 21.12
C ALA A 556 3.91 -20.64 19.65
N LEU A 557 2.71 -20.18 19.33
CA LEU A 557 2.36 -19.73 17.98
C LEU A 557 3.17 -18.50 17.56
N PHE A 558 3.43 -17.57 18.47
CA PHE A 558 4.21 -16.37 18.19
C PHE A 558 5.67 -16.70 17.88
N ILE A 559 6.34 -17.50 18.71
CA ILE A 559 7.72 -17.93 18.48
C ILE A 559 7.81 -18.80 17.22
N ALA A 560 6.87 -19.72 16.99
CA ALA A 560 6.83 -20.51 15.77
C ALA A 560 6.63 -19.65 14.52
N ALA A 561 5.72 -18.67 14.55
CA ALA A 561 5.47 -17.76 13.44
C ALA A 561 6.68 -16.86 13.14
N GLY A 562 7.31 -16.29 14.18
CA GLY A 562 8.53 -15.49 14.05
C GLY A 562 9.70 -16.30 13.49
N THR A 563 9.89 -17.53 13.98
CA THR A 563 10.90 -18.46 13.47
C THR A 563 10.65 -18.80 12.00
N LEU A 564 9.39 -19.06 11.64
CA LEU A 564 9.00 -19.36 10.26
C LEU A 564 9.19 -18.17 9.33
N ALA A 565 8.89 -16.96 9.80
CA ALA A 565 9.09 -15.71 9.07
C ALA A 565 10.58 -15.46 8.81
N ALA A 566 11.43 -15.59 9.84
CA ALA A 566 12.88 -15.49 9.69
C ALA A 566 13.44 -16.57 8.74
N ALA A 567 12.99 -17.83 8.89
CA ALA A 567 13.36 -18.92 8.00
C ALA A 567 12.92 -18.65 6.54
N TYR A 568 11.74 -18.07 6.34
CA TYR A 568 11.25 -17.66 5.01
C TYR A 568 12.17 -16.60 4.37
N VAL A 569 12.55 -15.57 5.12
CA VAL A 569 13.51 -14.55 4.65
C VAL A 569 14.85 -15.19 4.28
N SER A 570 15.34 -16.16 5.05
CA SER A 570 16.60 -16.85 4.74
C SER A 570 16.51 -17.77 3.53
N MET A 571 15.35 -18.38 3.26
CA MET A 571 15.13 -19.24 2.09
C MET A 571 14.91 -18.45 0.80
N ALA A 572 14.18 -17.34 0.88
CA ALA A 572 13.86 -16.46 -0.24
C ALA A 572 14.08 -15.00 0.15
N PRO A 573 15.36 -14.57 0.20
CA PRO A 573 15.69 -13.22 0.62
C PRO A 573 15.18 -12.18 -0.39
N PRO A 574 14.56 -11.09 0.09
CA PRO A 574 14.18 -9.98 -0.79
C PRO A 574 15.42 -9.30 -1.38
N THR A 575 15.29 -8.78 -2.60
CA THR A 575 16.33 -7.98 -3.27
C THR A 575 16.34 -6.55 -2.72
N VAL A 576 16.72 -6.40 -1.45
CA VAL A 576 16.71 -5.11 -0.72
C VAL A 576 17.65 -4.06 -1.33
N ASP A 577 18.70 -4.49 -2.04
CA ASP A 577 19.67 -3.59 -2.69
C ASP A 577 19.09 -2.87 -3.94
N ARG A 578 17.94 -3.32 -4.47
CA ARG A 578 17.23 -2.64 -5.56
C ARG A 578 16.44 -1.41 -5.09
N LEU A 579 16.10 -1.33 -3.79
CA LEU A 579 15.49 -0.16 -3.19
C LEU A 579 16.56 0.93 -2.98
N GLN A 580 16.91 1.62 -4.05
CA GLN A 580 17.72 2.83 -3.98
C GLN A 580 16.83 4.03 -4.25
N LEU A 581 16.89 5.03 -3.36
CA LEU A 581 16.29 6.33 -3.64
C LEU A 581 16.93 6.89 -4.92
N PRO A 582 16.14 7.32 -5.92
CA PRO A 582 16.65 7.82 -7.20
C PRO A 582 17.22 9.23 -7.05
N LEU A 583 18.24 9.39 -6.21
CA LEU A 583 19.00 10.62 -6.11
C LEU A 583 19.93 10.66 -7.32
N ARG A 584 19.55 11.47 -8.32
CA ARG A 584 20.43 11.73 -9.47
C ARG A 584 21.63 12.54 -8.97
N PRO A 585 22.87 12.13 -9.31
CA PRO A 585 24.04 12.95 -8.99
C PRO A 585 23.89 14.30 -9.69
N SER A 586 23.97 15.39 -8.93
CA SER A 586 23.87 16.74 -9.48
C SER A 586 25.23 17.16 -10.00
N ARG A 587 25.27 17.67 -11.24
CA ARG A 587 26.49 18.29 -11.79
C ARG A 587 26.78 19.64 -11.13
N ARG A 588 25.78 20.28 -10.52
CA ARG A 588 25.92 21.60 -9.88
C ARG A 588 26.47 21.42 -8.47
N GLN A 589 27.72 21.82 -8.26
CA GLN A 589 28.41 21.67 -6.97
C GLN A 589 27.68 22.38 -5.82
N PHE A 590 27.09 23.54 -6.10
CA PHE A 590 26.38 24.34 -5.10
C PHE A 590 25.24 23.59 -4.38
N GLU A 591 24.52 22.70 -5.08
CA GLU A 591 23.34 22.00 -4.52
C GLU A 591 23.64 20.99 -3.40
N TRP A 592 24.91 20.60 -3.23
CA TRP A 592 25.35 19.70 -2.16
C TRP A 592 26.46 20.34 -1.32
N LEU A 593 27.33 21.16 -1.93
CA LEU A 593 28.44 21.77 -1.23
C LEU A 593 27.97 22.87 -0.29
N ALA A 594 27.01 23.73 -0.68
CA ALA A 594 26.56 24.81 0.19
C ALA A 594 25.98 24.31 1.53
N PRO A 595 25.06 23.32 1.57
CA PRO A 595 24.60 22.74 2.84
C PRO A 595 25.74 22.13 3.68
N VAL A 596 26.65 21.36 3.06
CA VAL A 596 27.78 20.75 3.78
C VAL A 596 28.72 21.80 4.34
N THR A 597 28.99 22.87 3.60
CA THR A 597 29.83 23.99 4.05
C THR A 597 29.18 24.76 5.20
N VAL A 598 27.85 24.98 5.17
CA VAL A 598 27.12 25.59 6.29
C VAL A 598 27.24 24.72 7.54
N VAL A 599 27.05 23.40 7.42
CA VAL A 599 27.21 22.48 8.55
C VAL A 599 28.66 22.51 9.08
N ASN A 600 29.67 22.49 8.21
CA ASN A 600 31.06 22.63 8.61
C ASN A 600 31.33 23.94 9.36
N ALA A 601 30.76 25.07 8.89
CA ALA A 601 30.92 26.36 9.54
C ALA A 601 30.29 26.38 10.95
N VAL A 602 29.10 25.79 11.10
CA VAL A 602 28.43 25.65 12.41
C VAL A 602 29.24 24.75 13.35
N PHE A 603 29.73 23.61 12.86
CA PHE A 603 30.60 22.72 13.63
C PHE A 603 31.90 23.44 14.02
N LEU A 604 32.43 24.32 13.18
CA LEU A 604 33.66 25.05 13.48
C LEU A 604 33.41 26.05 14.59
N LEU A 605 32.34 26.83 14.48
CA LEU A 605 31.93 27.77 15.51
C LEU A 605 31.68 27.06 16.85
N PHE A 606 31.02 25.90 16.80
CA PHE A 606 30.79 25.08 17.98
C PHE A 606 32.09 24.57 18.61
N LEU A 607 33.02 24.04 17.81
CA LEU A 607 34.32 23.60 18.30
C LEU A 607 35.16 24.75 18.86
N VAL A 608 35.09 25.94 18.28
CA VAL A 608 35.72 27.15 18.82
C VAL A 608 35.11 27.51 20.17
N ALA A 609 33.78 27.49 20.30
CA ALA A 609 33.10 27.74 21.57
C ALA A 609 33.45 26.68 22.65
N GLN A 610 33.61 25.41 22.26
CA GLN A 610 34.07 24.37 23.18
C GLN A 610 35.53 24.58 23.59
N ALA A 611 36.40 24.99 22.66
CA ALA A 611 37.79 25.28 22.97
C ALA A 611 37.90 26.47 23.94
N THR A 612 37.12 27.54 23.73
CA THR A 612 37.13 28.69 24.66
C THR A 612 36.61 28.31 26.04
N ALA A 613 35.59 27.45 26.13
CA ALA A 613 35.13 26.88 27.40
C ALA A 613 36.22 26.04 28.09
N LEU A 614 36.94 25.21 27.35
CA LEU A 614 38.01 24.35 27.85
C LEU A 614 39.21 25.15 28.37
N PHE A 615 39.65 26.17 27.62
CA PHE A 615 40.80 27.02 28.00
C PHE A 615 40.45 28.11 29.01
N GLY A 616 39.20 28.58 29.03
CA GLY A 616 38.74 29.63 29.95
C GLY A 616 38.51 29.15 31.39
N GLY A 617 38.36 27.84 31.60
CA GLY A 617 38.13 27.24 32.91
C GLY A 617 36.76 27.56 33.52
N HIS A 618 36.50 27.03 34.72
CA HIS A 618 35.19 27.13 35.38
C HIS A 618 34.71 28.58 35.60
N ALA A 619 35.62 29.49 35.94
CA ALA A 619 35.30 30.89 36.22
C ALA A 619 34.92 31.69 34.96
N TYR A 620 35.42 31.31 33.78
CA TYR A 620 34.96 31.90 32.52
C TYR A 620 33.55 31.42 32.21
N LEU A 621 33.33 30.11 32.31
CA LEU A 621 32.07 29.48 31.95
C LEU A 621 30.89 29.98 32.81
N GLN A 622 31.09 30.08 34.12
CA GLN A 622 30.09 30.59 35.05
C GLN A 622 29.79 32.08 34.82
N ARG A 623 30.79 32.90 34.49
CA ARG A 623 30.59 34.32 34.17
C ARG A 623 29.82 34.54 32.87
N THR A 624 30.02 33.68 31.87
CA THR A 624 29.41 33.84 30.54
C THR A 624 28.02 33.22 30.45
N THR A 625 27.81 32.06 31.06
CA THR A 625 26.55 31.29 30.93
C THR A 625 25.66 31.36 32.17
N GLY A 626 26.21 31.75 33.33
CA GLY A 626 25.51 31.68 34.61
C GLY A 626 25.36 30.25 35.18
N LEU A 627 25.75 29.22 34.42
CA LEU A 627 25.65 27.81 34.82
C LEU A 627 26.85 27.40 35.67
N THR A 628 26.62 26.52 36.63
CA THR A 628 27.73 25.81 37.27
C THR A 628 28.36 24.85 36.27
N TYR A 629 29.61 24.43 36.53
CA TYR A 629 30.27 23.47 35.63
C TYR A 629 29.48 22.15 35.53
N ALA A 630 28.90 21.71 36.63
CA ALA A 630 28.08 20.52 36.71
C ALA A 630 26.75 20.68 35.91
N ASP A 631 26.20 21.89 35.88
CA ASP A 631 25.00 22.21 35.09
C ASP A 631 25.29 22.25 33.58
N TYR A 632 26.39 22.90 33.22
CA TYR A 632 26.85 22.99 31.83
C TYR A 632 27.12 21.61 31.21
N VAL A 633 27.66 20.68 31.99
CA VAL A 633 28.02 19.36 31.48
C VAL A 633 26.78 18.50 31.17
N HIS A 634 25.67 18.65 31.92
CA HIS A 634 24.44 17.87 31.66
C HIS A 634 23.58 18.44 30.53
N GLU A 635 23.57 19.76 30.33
CA GLU A 635 22.78 20.39 29.28
C GLU A 635 23.27 20.04 27.87
N GLY A 636 22.32 19.73 26.98
CA GLY A 636 22.59 19.52 25.56
C GLY A 636 23.33 18.23 25.20
N PHE A 637 23.58 17.32 26.16
CA PHE A 637 24.25 16.04 25.86
C PHE A 637 23.50 15.24 24.78
N GLY A 638 22.18 15.04 24.95
CA GLY A 638 21.37 14.33 23.95
C GLY A 638 21.35 15.03 22.58
N GLN A 639 21.55 16.35 22.55
CA GLN A 639 21.65 17.12 21.30
C GLN A 639 22.95 16.82 20.55
N LEU A 640 24.05 16.52 21.25
CA LEU A 640 25.32 16.14 20.63
C LEU A 640 25.21 14.79 19.93
N THR A 641 24.61 13.79 20.58
CA THR A 641 24.34 12.49 19.95
C THR A 641 23.44 12.64 18.72
N VAL A 642 22.39 13.47 18.80
CA VAL A 642 21.52 13.77 17.66
C VAL A 642 22.32 14.46 16.54
N ALA A 643 23.21 15.40 16.87
CA ALA A 643 24.08 16.05 15.91
C ALA A 643 25.01 15.06 15.21
N THR A 644 25.62 14.11 15.94
CA THR A 644 26.46 13.06 15.35
C THR A 644 25.68 12.17 14.39
N ILE A 645 24.47 11.73 14.76
CA ILE A 645 23.56 10.94 13.89
C ILE A 645 23.17 11.74 12.63
N LEU A 646 22.83 13.02 12.80
CA LEU A 646 22.47 13.90 11.71
C LEU A 646 23.67 14.08 10.76
N THR A 647 24.88 14.22 11.27
CA THR A 647 26.09 14.32 10.45
C THR A 647 26.32 13.07 9.63
N VAL A 648 26.20 11.86 10.19
CA VAL A 648 26.29 10.61 9.41
C VAL A 648 25.25 10.59 8.29
N THR A 649 24.05 11.12 8.55
CA THR A 649 22.97 11.25 7.56
C THR A 649 23.31 12.26 6.46
N VAL A 650 23.83 13.44 6.83
CA VAL A 650 24.29 14.48 5.89
C VAL A 650 25.43 13.96 5.03
N VAL A 651 26.41 13.25 5.61
CA VAL A 651 27.51 12.62 4.88
C VAL A 651 26.98 11.58 3.91
N ALA A 652 26.04 10.72 4.33
CA ALA A 652 25.44 9.71 3.45
C ALA A 652 24.63 10.34 2.30
N TRP A 653 23.88 11.41 2.56
CA TRP A 653 23.14 12.16 1.55
C TRP A 653 24.07 12.86 0.56
N ALA A 654 25.05 13.61 1.05
CA ALA A 654 26.00 14.34 0.22
C ALA A 654 26.87 13.38 -0.61
N ALA A 655 27.30 12.24 -0.05
CA ALA A 655 28.06 11.22 -0.77
C ALA A 655 27.28 10.56 -1.94
N ARG A 656 25.94 10.58 -1.89
CA ARG A 656 25.05 10.12 -2.98
C ARG A 656 24.76 11.21 -4.01
N LYS A 657 24.60 12.47 -3.57
CA LYS A 657 24.26 13.60 -4.44
C LYS A 657 25.47 14.18 -5.18
N ALA A 658 26.65 14.16 -4.55
CA ALA A 658 27.88 14.76 -5.06
C ALA A 658 28.60 13.89 -6.09
N THR A 659 29.07 14.52 -7.17
CA THR A 659 30.00 13.89 -8.12
C THR A 659 31.33 13.58 -7.44
N PRO A 660 31.96 12.41 -7.71
CA PRO A 660 33.26 12.08 -7.16
C PRO A 660 34.34 13.10 -7.57
N GLY A 661 35.09 13.63 -6.60
CA GLY A 661 36.14 14.61 -6.84
C GLY A 661 36.77 15.12 -5.54
N ARG A 662 37.90 15.82 -5.66
CA ARG A 662 38.71 16.29 -4.52
C ARG A 662 37.94 17.23 -3.58
N THR A 663 37.08 18.10 -4.12
CA THR A 663 36.27 19.04 -3.33
C THR A 663 35.25 18.31 -2.43
N ARG A 664 34.61 17.27 -2.95
CA ARG A 664 33.72 16.39 -2.18
C ARG A 664 34.47 15.71 -1.05
N ASP A 665 35.60 15.09 -1.38
CA ASP A 665 36.36 14.30 -0.42
C ASP A 665 36.94 15.18 0.70
N LEU A 666 37.38 16.41 0.38
CA LEU A 666 37.79 17.40 1.38
C LEU A 666 36.64 17.90 2.25
N ALA A 667 35.50 18.27 1.66
CA ALA A 667 34.37 18.83 2.40
C ALA A 667 33.74 17.79 3.36
N LEU A 668 33.57 16.55 2.89
CA LEU A 668 33.07 15.44 3.72
C LEU A 668 34.13 14.95 4.71
N GLY A 669 35.40 14.94 4.33
CA GLY A 669 36.51 14.60 5.22
C GLY A 669 36.63 15.57 6.38
N LEU A 670 36.53 16.88 6.11
CA LEU A 670 36.49 17.93 7.13
C LEU A 670 35.30 17.74 8.08
N LEU A 671 34.10 17.51 7.54
CA LEU A 671 32.91 17.26 8.34
C LEU A 671 33.07 16.05 9.26
N CYS A 672 33.60 14.94 8.73
CA CYS A 672 33.86 13.74 9.53
C CYS A 672 34.91 14.00 10.61
N ALA A 673 36.02 14.67 10.28
CA ALA A 673 37.08 14.98 11.24
C ALA A 673 36.55 15.84 12.41
N MET A 674 35.78 16.88 12.10
CA MET A 674 35.16 17.73 13.13
C MET A 674 34.13 16.96 13.95
N THR A 675 33.39 16.04 13.33
CA THR A 675 32.46 15.15 14.04
C THR A 675 33.19 14.24 15.02
N ILE A 676 34.36 13.70 14.66
CA ILE A 676 35.18 12.92 15.60
C ILE A 676 35.61 13.77 16.80
N VAL A 677 36.02 15.03 16.58
CA VAL A 677 36.35 15.93 17.69
C VAL A 677 35.12 16.17 18.58
N VAL A 678 33.93 16.36 18.00
CA VAL A 678 32.67 16.49 18.75
C VAL A 678 32.35 15.23 19.55
N VAL A 679 32.50 14.04 18.95
CA VAL A 679 32.29 12.75 19.63
C VAL A 679 33.25 12.59 20.82
N VAL A 680 34.55 12.87 20.62
CA VAL A 680 35.55 12.80 21.69
C VAL A 680 35.23 13.78 22.81
N SER A 681 34.84 15.01 22.46
CA SER A 681 34.41 16.03 23.40
C SER A 681 33.16 15.61 24.18
N ALA A 682 32.18 15.00 23.50
CA ALA A 682 30.95 14.49 24.12
C ALA A 682 31.24 13.33 25.09
N LEU A 683 32.10 12.39 24.72
CA LEU A 683 32.55 11.29 25.60
C LEU A 683 33.29 11.81 26.83
N HIS A 684 34.18 12.80 26.64
CA HIS A 684 34.89 13.42 27.76
C HIS A 684 33.94 14.16 28.70
N ARG A 685 32.97 14.91 28.16
CA ARG A 685 31.93 15.56 28.97
C ARG A 685 31.08 14.54 29.73
N MET A 686 30.67 13.44 29.09
CA MET A 686 29.91 12.39 29.76
C MET A 686 30.74 11.76 30.88
N HIS A 687 32.03 11.52 30.67
CA HIS A 687 32.91 11.00 31.71
C HIS A 687 32.99 11.92 32.93
N LEU A 688 33.19 13.24 32.73
CA LEU A 688 33.18 14.21 33.82
C LEU A 688 31.82 14.30 34.53
N TYR A 689 30.73 14.14 33.77
CA TYR A 689 29.38 14.07 34.33
C TYR A 689 29.21 12.83 35.21
N GLU A 690 29.66 11.69 34.71
CA GLU A 690 29.66 10.42 35.41
C GLU A 690 30.51 10.52 36.67
N GLU A 691 31.66 11.19 36.67
CA GLU A 691 32.50 11.47 37.84
C GLU A 691 31.81 12.34 38.90
N ALA A 692 31.02 13.34 38.48
CA ALA A 692 30.33 14.24 39.41
C ALA A 692 29.03 13.65 39.98
N TYR A 693 28.24 12.94 39.17
CA TYR A 693 26.85 12.54 39.51
C TYR A 693 26.62 11.01 39.58
N GLY A 694 27.68 10.23 39.52
CA GLY A 694 27.61 8.76 39.52
C GLY A 694 27.41 8.15 38.13
N PHE A 695 27.64 6.85 38.03
CA PHE A 695 27.38 6.07 36.84
C PHE A 695 25.95 5.53 36.85
N THR A 696 25.32 5.49 35.66
CA THR A 696 24.03 4.83 35.45
C THR A 696 24.05 4.00 34.18
N ARG A 697 23.16 3.00 34.07
CA ARG A 697 22.96 2.18 32.87
C ARG A 697 22.78 3.02 31.61
N LEU A 698 21.97 4.08 31.69
CA LEU A 698 21.69 4.96 30.56
C LEU A 698 22.94 5.74 30.14
N ARG A 699 23.68 6.32 31.09
CA ARG A 699 24.92 7.08 30.81
C ARG A 699 25.98 6.19 30.17
N LEU A 700 26.19 4.99 30.72
CA LEU A 700 27.14 4.02 30.16
C LEU A 700 26.73 3.54 28.77
N LEU A 701 25.46 3.19 28.56
CA LEU A 701 24.94 2.78 27.25
C LEU A 701 25.13 3.87 26.20
N VAL A 702 24.85 5.11 26.59
CA VAL A 702 25.04 6.29 25.76
C VAL A 702 26.52 6.50 25.40
N SER A 703 27.44 6.35 26.35
CA SER A 703 28.90 6.42 26.11
C SER A 703 29.36 5.37 25.10
N VAL A 704 28.91 4.13 25.24
CA VAL A 704 29.23 3.05 24.29
C VAL A 704 28.62 3.32 22.91
N PHE A 705 27.39 3.83 22.86
CA PHE A 705 26.69 4.16 21.63
C PHE A 705 27.35 5.31 20.87
N GLU A 706 27.71 6.40 21.57
CA GLU A 706 28.42 7.55 20.98
C GLU A 706 29.79 7.12 20.45
N GLY A 707 30.52 6.31 21.22
CA GLY A 707 31.78 5.70 20.77
C GLY A 707 31.61 4.84 19.53
N TRP A 708 30.56 4.01 19.47
CA TRP A 708 30.23 3.22 18.28
C TRP A 708 29.95 4.09 17.05
N ILE A 709 29.18 5.18 17.19
CA ILE A 709 28.96 6.12 16.09
C ILE A 709 30.29 6.76 15.66
N GLY A 710 31.16 7.13 16.60
CA GLY A 710 32.52 7.59 16.30
C GLY A 710 33.31 6.61 15.42
N VAL A 711 33.28 5.32 15.75
CA VAL A 711 33.89 4.26 14.93
C VAL A 711 33.24 4.18 13.54
N VAL A 712 31.92 4.33 13.45
CA VAL A 712 31.21 4.37 12.16
C VAL A 712 31.68 5.56 11.31
N VAL A 713 31.87 6.74 11.90
CA VAL A 713 32.42 7.92 11.21
C VAL A 713 33.85 7.65 10.71
N LEU A 714 34.71 7.01 11.53
CA LEU A 714 36.04 6.60 11.11
C LEU A 714 36.00 5.61 9.93
N LEU A 715 35.08 4.64 9.95
CA LEU A 715 34.89 3.72 8.83
C LEU A 715 34.43 4.44 7.57
N VAL A 716 33.55 5.43 7.69
CA VAL A 716 33.10 6.26 6.56
C VAL A 716 34.28 7.03 5.96
N MET A 717 35.16 7.60 6.79
CA MET A 717 36.40 8.24 6.33
C MET A 717 37.30 7.24 5.59
N ALA A 718 37.57 6.08 6.18
CA ALA A 718 38.40 5.04 5.59
C ALA A 718 37.84 4.51 4.25
N ALA A 719 36.53 4.30 4.15
CA ALA A 719 35.89 3.88 2.91
C ALA A 719 35.85 4.97 1.84
N GLY A 720 35.84 6.25 2.24
CA GLY A 720 36.07 7.38 1.33
C GLY A 720 37.42 7.28 0.63
N VAL A 721 38.45 6.86 1.36
CA VAL A 721 39.82 6.63 0.84
C VAL A 721 39.89 5.37 -0.04
N VAL A 722 39.29 4.25 0.41
CA VAL A 722 39.40 2.93 -0.25
C VAL A 722 38.40 2.75 -1.42
N LYS A 723 37.48 3.69 -1.65
CA LYS A 723 36.41 3.64 -2.68
C LYS A 723 35.49 2.40 -2.60
N ALA A 724 35.51 1.64 -1.50
CA ALA A 724 34.69 0.45 -1.28
C ALA A 724 33.48 0.77 -0.38
N ARG A 725 32.29 0.95 -0.98
CA ARG A 725 31.09 1.44 -0.27
C ARG A 725 30.14 0.34 0.24
N GLY A 726 30.19 -0.85 -0.35
CA GLY A 726 29.20 -1.92 -0.07
C GLY A 726 29.40 -2.69 1.24
N TRP A 727 30.56 -2.55 1.91
CA TRP A 727 30.83 -3.26 3.17
C TRP A 727 30.42 -2.50 4.43
N LEU A 728 30.10 -1.20 4.30
CA LEU A 728 30.09 -0.29 5.45
C LEU A 728 28.93 -0.59 6.38
N VAL A 729 27.74 -0.71 5.80
CA VAL A 729 26.51 -1.00 6.54
C VAL A 729 26.59 -2.32 7.30
N PRO A 730 26.93 -3.46 6.69
CA PRO A 730 27.04 -4.72 7.44
C PRO A 730 28.19 -4.71 8.45
N MET A 731 29.29 -3.97 8.21
CA MET A 731 30.37 -3.81 9.18
C MET A 731 29.93 -2.99 10.41
N ALA A 732 29.17 -1.90 10.20
CA ALA A 732 28.64 -1.08 11.28
C ALA A 732 27.71 -1.88 12.21
N VAL A 733 26.83 -2.73 11.63
CA VAL A 733 25.96 -3.64 12.41
C VAL A 733 26.77 -4.65 13.21
N ARG A 734 27.80 -5.27 12.61
CA ARG A 734 28.71 -6.17 13.34
C ARG A 734 29.43 -5.47 14.50
N LEU A 735 29.93 -4.26 14.29
CA LEU A 735 30.59 -3.49 15.33
C LEU A 735 29.64 -3.12 16.47
N GLY A 736 28.38 -2.82 16.15
CA GLY A 736 27.36 -2.58 17.18
C GLY A 736 27.10 -3.83 18.02
N ALA A 737 26.95 -4.99 17.35
CA ALA A 737 26.81 -6.29 18.01
C ALA A 737 28.03 -6.64 18.88
N VAL A 738 29.25 -6.43 18.38
CA VAL A 738 30.49 -6.65 19.15
C VAL A 738 30.62 -5.66 20.30
N GLY A 739 30.21 -4.41 20.13
CA GLY A 739 30.19 -3.41 21.20
C GLY A 739 29.24 -3.79 22.34
N LEU A 740 28.03 -4.25 22.03
CA LEU A 740 27.09 -4.77 23.01
C LEU A 740 27.61 -6.04 23.70
N LEU A 741 28.23 -6.95 22.94
CA LEU A 741 28.88 -8.12 23.51
C LEU A 741 30.03 -7.73 24.46
N GLY A 742 30.85 -6.76 24.06
CA GLY A 742 31.92 -6.21 24.90
C GLY A 742 31.39 -5.63 26.20
N LEU A 743 30.29 -4.88 26.13
CA LEU A 743 29.60 -4.34 27.30
C LEU A 743 29.08 -5.47 28.20
N ALA A 744 28.45 -6.51 27.64
CA ALA A 744 27.97 -7.67 28.40
C ALA A 744 29.12 -8.44 29.06
N VAL A 745 30.26 -8.63 28.37
CA VAL A 745 31.45 -9.29 28.92
C VAL A 745 32.05 -8.47 30.06
N PHE A 746 32.11 -7.14 29.91
CA PHE A 746 32.67 -6.20 30.89
C PHE A 746 31.92 -6.18 32.24
N ASN A 747 30.68 -6.68 32.29
CA ASN A 747 29.79 -6.61 33.46
C ASN A 747 29.43 -5.17 33.85
N PRO A 748 28.49 -4.54 33.13
CA PRO A 748 28.23 -3.11 33.27
C PRO A 748 27.61 -2.77 34.63
N ASP A 749 26.71 -3.61 35.14
CA ASP A 749 26.03 -3.39 36.42
C ASP A 749 27.02 -3.50 37.60
N LEU A 750 27.98 -4.44 37.55
CA LEU A 750 29.06 -4.51 38.54
C LEU A 750 29.94 -3.26 38.49
N TYR A 751 30.36 -2.84 37.29
CA TYR A 751 31.18 -1.64 37.13
C TYR A 751 30.48 -0.39 37.67
N ILE A 752 29.18 -0.23 37.37
CA ILE A 752 28.37 0.88 37.90
C ILE A 752 28.35 0.85 39.43
N ALA A 753 28.13 -0.32 40.04
CA ALA A 753 28.13 -0.46 41.48
C ALA A 753 29.51 -0.12 42.09
N GLU A 754 30.60 -0.68 41.57
CA GLU A 754 31.94 -0.39 42.08
C GLU A 754 32.29 1.10 41.99
N GLN A 755 31.98 1.74 40.87
CA GLN A 755 32.32 3.15 40.66
C GLN A 755 31.48 4.10 41.52
N ASN A 756 30.20 3.77 41.78
CA ASN A 756 29.36 4.57 42.67
C ASN A 756 29.74 4.37 44.14
N LEU A 757 30.18 3.16 44.52
CA LEU A 757 30.61 2.85 45.89
C LEU A 757 32.03 3.35 46.20
N ALA A 758 32.89 3.46 45.19
CA ALA A 758 34.26 3.98 45.33
C ALA A 758 34.33 5.51 45.53
N ARG A 759 33.18 6.19 45.75
CA ARG A 759 33.09 7.65 45.92
C ARG A 759 32.51 8.03 47.29
N PRO A 760 33.32 7.99 48.36
CA PRO A 760 32.86 8.42 49.68
C PRO A 760 32.65 9.95 49.76
N ASP A 761 33.39 10.74 48.98
CA ASP A 761 33.48 12.21 49.12
C ASP A 761 32.76 12.99 47.98
N SER A 762 31.79 12.38 47.28
CA SER A 762 31.03 13.10 46.25
C SER A 762 30.07 14.13 46.84
N THR A 763 29.84 15.24 46.13
CA THR A 763 28.89 16.32 46.50
C THR A 763 27.47 15.83 46.73
N ILE A 764 27.12 14.67 46.16
CA ILE A 764 25.85 13.96 46.32
C ILE A 764 26.18 12.61 46.95
N GLY A 765 25.46 12.22 48.01
CA GLY A 765 25.64 10.92 48.66
C GLY A 765 25.33 9.74 47.74
N THR A 766 25.81 8.54 48.09
CA THR A 766 25.52 7.32 47.33
C THR A 766 24.03 7.00 47.30
N ASP A 767 23.45 6.86 46.11
CA ASP A 767 22.05 6.47 45.91
C ASP A 767 21.89 4.95 46.02
N TYR A 768 21.61 4.46 47.24
CA TYR A 768 21.37 3.05 47.50
C TYR A 768 20.07 2.52 46.86
N VAL A 769 19.09 3.38 46.62
CA VAL A 769 17.83 3.01 45.93
C VAL A 769 18.09 2.69 44.46
N TYR A 770 18.98 3.45 43.81
CA TYR A 770 19.44 3.14 42.47
C TYR A 770 20.22 1.81 42.44
N LEU A 771 21.13 1.59 43.39
CA LEU A 771 21.90 0.34 43.49
C LEU A 771 21.02 -0.88 43.70
N ALA A 772 19.90 -0.77 44.43
CA ALA A 772 18.92 -1.83 44.62
C ALA A 772 18.22 -2.27 43.31
N ASN A 773 18.16 -1.38 42.30
CA ASN A 773 17.60 -1.70 40.97
C ASN A 773 18.63 -2.32 40.01
N LEU A 774 19.90 -2.47 40.43
CA LEU A 774 20.91 -3.17 39.64
C LEU A 774 20.63 -4.68 39.63
N SER A 775 21.10 -5.36 38.58
CA SER A 775 20.91 -6.81 38.47
C SER A 775 21.78 -7.56 39.48
N THR A 776 21.55 -8.86 39.64
CA THR A 776 22.32 -9.68 40.57
C THR A 776 23.81 -9.74 40.23
N ASP A 777 24.19 -9.38 39.00
CA ASP A 777 25.59 -9.25 38.57
C ASP A 777 26.38 -8.18 39.38
N ALA A 778 25.72 -7.23 40.04
CA ALA A 778 26.34 -6.19 40.87
C ALA A 778 26.68 -6.64 42.30
N TYR A 779 26.20 -7.81 42.73
CA TYR A 779 26.36 -8.30 44.11
C TYR A 779 27.80 -8.37 44.62
N PRO A 780 28.82 -8.72 43.82
CA PRO A 780 30.21 -8.70 44.28
C PRO A 780 30.70 -7.33 44.79
N ALA A 781 30.13 -6.22 44.29
CA ALA A 781 30.41 -4.89 44.81
C ALA A 781 29.55 -4.56 46.03
N ILE A 782 28.26 -4.86 45.97
CA ILE A 782 27.28 -4.62 47.04
C ILE A 782 27.67 -5.37 48.32
N TRP A 783 28.21 -6.59 48.18
CA TRP A 783 28.70 -7.42 49.28
C TRP A 783 29.69 -6.73 50.21
N LYS A 784 30.50 -5.82 49.66
CA LYS A 784 31.56 -5.09 50.40
C LYS A 784 30.98 -3.99 51.29
N LEU A 785 29.67 -3.72 51.23
CA LEU A 785 29.02 -2.68 52.02
C LEU A 785 28.95 -3.03 53.53
N PRO A 786 28.94 -2.00 54.40
CA PRO A 786 28.56 -2.14 55.81
C PRO A 786 27.13 -2.70 55.96
N GLN A 787 26.78 -3.22 57.14
CA GLN A 787 25.50 -3.95 57.34
C GLN A 787 24.25 -3.14 57.01
N GLU A 788 24.17 -1.87 57.41
CA GLU A 788 22.96 -1.07 57.17
C GLU A 788 22.70 -0.75 55.68
N PRO A 789 23.67 -0.21 54.90
CA PRO A 789 23.48 -0.04 53.47
C PRO A 789 23.29 -1.36 52.71
N PHE A 790 23.94 -2.44 53.16
CA PHE A 790 23.76 -3.76 52.59
C PHE A 790 22.33 -4.27 52.74
N ALA A 791 21.73 -4.12 53.93
CA ALA A 791 20.33 -4.49 54.18
C ALA A 791 19.37 -3.64 53.32
N CYS A 792 19.69 -2.37 53.10
CA CYS A 792 18.92 -1.48 52.23
C CYS A 792 18.83 -1.96 50.77
N VAL A 793 19.98 -2.34 50.22
CA VAL A 793 20.11 -2.74 48.80
C VAL A 793 19.57 -4.15 48.57
N THR A 794 19.67 -5.04 49.58
CA THR A 794 19.28 -6.46 49.46
C THR A 794 17.86 -6.77 49.94
N GLY A 795 17.28 -5.92 50.81
CA GLY A 795 15.93 -6.11 51.38
C GLY A 795 14.77 -5.97 50.40
N THR A 796 15.03 -5.61 49.15
CA THR A 796 14.04 -5.37 48.09
C THR A 796 14.06 -6.40 46.95
N GLY A 797 14.95 -7.41 46.99
CA GLY A 797 15.26 -8.28 45.85
C GLY A 797 14.54 -9.63 45.77
N GLU A 798 14.30 -10.09 44.53
CA GLU A 798 13.69 -11.39 44.14
C GLU A 798 14.45 -12.65 44.60
N LEU A 799 15.67 -12.51 45.13
CA LEU A 799 16.50 -13.62 45.64
C LEU A 799 15.95 -14.27 46.93
N SER A 800 14.82 -13.78 47.44
CA SER A 800 14.10 -14.32 48.60
C SER A 800 13.31 -15.60 48.31
N ARG A 801 13.29 -16.12 47.07
CA ARG A 801 12.64 -17.41 46.77
C ARG A 801 13.41 -18.56 47.47
N PRO A 802 12.74 -19.36 48.32
CA PRO A 802 13.40 -20.40 49.13
C PRO A 802 13.87 -21.63 48.34
N SER A 803 13.39 -21.84 47.11
CA SER A 803 13.92 -22.81 46.16
C SER A 803 14.95 -22.13 45.25
N GLY A 804 16.14 -22.73 45.09
CA GLY A 804 17.15 -22.25 44.13
C GLY A 804 16.63 -22.26 42.68
N ASP A 805 17.36 -21.63 41.75
CA ASP A 805 17.05 -21.71 40.30
C ASP A 805 16.90 -23.18 39.88
N ASP A 806 15.86 -23.47 39.10
CA ASP A 806 15.82 -24.67 38.26
C ASP A 806 17.05 -24.69 37.33
N TRP A 807 17.55 -25.87 36.92
CA TRP A 807 18.64 -25.99 35.96
C TRP A 807 18.35 -25.28 34.62
N LEU A 808 17.08 -25.19 34.21
CA LEU A 808 16.66 -24.38 33.05
C LEU A 808 16.72 -22.87 33.32
N GLU A 809 16.57 -22.44 34.57
CA GLU A 809 16.74 -21.05 34.99
C GLU A 809 18.20 -20.73 35.30
N TRP A 810 19.10 -21.69 35.22
CA TRP A 810 20.47 -21.48 35.67
C TRP A 810 21.14 -20.32 34.91
N ASN A 811 21.67 -19.39 35.68
CA ASN A 811 22.41 -18.21 35.20
C ASN A 811 23.64 -17.98 36.10
N LEU A 812 24.78 -17.68 35.49
CA LEU A 812 26.05 -17.52 36.20
C LEU A 812 26.07 -16.32 37.15
N GLY A 813 25.45 -15.20 36.77
CA GLY A 813 25.34 -14.00 37.61
C GLY A 813 24.56 -14.28 38.89
N ARG A 814 23.37 -14.88 38.75
CA ARG A 814 22.54 -15.29 39.89
C ARG A 814 23.21 -16.33 40.77
N ALA A 815 23.87 -17.34 40.17
CA ALA A 815 24.58 -18.37 40.91
C ALA A 815 25.71 -17.77 41.80
N ARG A 816 26.46 -16.79 41.28
CA ARG A 816 27.47 -16.07 42.07
C ARG A 816 26.86 -15.24 43.19
N ALA A 817 25.78 -14.51 42.90
CA ALA A 817 25.09 -13.69 43.90
C ALA A 817 24.55 -14.53 45.07
N ARG A 818 23.96 -15.71 44.80
CA ARG A 818 23.52 -16.65 45.84
C ARG A 818 24.67 -17.18 46.69
N GLY A 819 25.80 -17.52 46.06
CA GLY A 819 26.99 -17.97 46.78
C GLY A 819 27.46 -16.95 47.81
N LEU A 820 27.47 -15.66 47.43
CA LEU A 820 27.77 -14.57 48.35
C LEU A 820 26.70 -14.46 49.45
N LEU A 821 25.41 -14.39 49.11
CA LEU A 821 24.34 -14.28 50.11
C LEU A 821 24.32 -15.41 51.15
N ALA A 822 24.75 -16.62 50.77
CA ALA A 822 24.87 -17.74 51.71
C ALA A 822 25.92 -17.50 52.81
N GLU A 823 26.95 -16.71 52.55
CA GLU A 823 28.00 -16.37 53.52
C GLU A 823 27.59 -15.27 54.52
N ARG A 824 26.55 -14.45 54.20
CA ARG A 824 26.06 -13.33 55.01
C ARG A 824 24.56 -13.17 54.75
N PRO A 825 23.73 -13.96 55.45
CA PRO A 825 22.28 -13.89 55.27
C PRO A 825 21.75 -12.50 55.62
N ILE A 826 20.69 -12.10 54.91
CA ILE A 826 20.00 -10.81 55.11
C ILE A 826 19.40 -10.80 56.52
N ALA A 827 19.79 -9.82 57.35
CA ALA A 827 19.18 -9.65 58.67
C ALA A 827 17.73 -9.17 58.51
N THR A 828 16.79 -9.84 59.17
CA THR A 828 15.34 -9.57 59.08
C THR A 828 14.87 -8.32 59.85
N SER A 829 15.80 -7.48 60.35
CA SER A 829 15.45 -6.24 61.03
C SER A 829 15.19 -5.12 60.02
N GLU A 830 14.10 -4.37 60.20
CA GLU A 830 13.78 -3.18 59.41
C GLU A 830 15.02 -2.27 59.28
N PRO A 831 15.43 -1.89 58.06
CA PRO A 831 16.52 -0.94 57.89
C PRO A 831 16.11 0.42 58.48
N ALA A 832 17.01 1.05 59.24
CA ALA A 832 16.81 2.41 59.72
C ALA A 832 16.58 3.35 58.51
N GLY A 833 15.38 3.95 58.42
CA GLY A 833 14.90 4.66 57.23
C GLY A 833 15.79 5.81 56.74
N ASP A 834 16.64 6.37 57.62
CA ASP A 834 17.49 7.53 57.31
C ASP A 834 18.72 7.18 56.45
N VAL A 835 19.21 5.93 56.48
CA VAL A 835 20.40 5.52 55.68
C VAL A 835 20.02 5.08 54.26
N CYS A 836 18.82 4.52 54.10
CA CYS A 836 18.27 4.14 52.81
C CYS A 836 17.84 5.32 51.93
N HIS A 837 17.42 6.42 52.58
CA HIS A 837 17.01 7.64 51.94
C HIS A 837 17.96 8.76 52.37
N PRO A 838 19.13 8.94 51.72
CA PRO A 838 19.85 10.19 51.91
C PRO A 838 18.90 11.32 51.50
N THR A 839 18.49 12.13 52.48
CA THR A 839 17.57 13.25 52.28
C THR A 839 18.03 14.10 51.10
N ARG A 840 17.07 14.39 50.20
CA ARG A 840 17.20 15.12 48.92
C ARG A 840 18.14 16.31 48.93
#